data_AF-A0A7D4BD21-F1
#
_entry.id   AF-A0A7D4BD21-F1
#
_cell.length_a   1.000
_cell.length_b   1.000
_cell.length_c   1.000
_cell.angle_alpha   90.00
_cell.angle_beta   90.00
_cell.angle_gamma   90.00
#
_symmetry.space_group_name_H-M   'P 1'
#
loop_
_entity.id
_entity.type
_entity.pdbx_description
1 polymer ?
#
loop_
_entity_poly.entity_id
_entity_poly.type
_entity_poly.pdbx_seq_one_letter_code
_entity_poly.pdbx_strand_id
1 'polypeptide(L)'
;MKVFANLKLAQKIQLTIIPLMVVLFIIAGLSVNYLATKRTLNNAIKDANIYLDKLIEIASIIDNKTGNGLSSNDLFELKPYFSKAAYFQTDYPAIISRNGEYLLHITNQGGRLPVNVIKQIKSSKSKEGSVTFYDLSTTNSKKKILVYKYYKPFNAYFAIAINPDEVVGQVKSNRLLMFLLLLIASALTTVVVIRILKPTTKQLNKLVARLNMLSEGDLPPKIEINEKNEIGTLSSSLNKLIDGLRNTTEFARHIEQDKLDYEFKPLSNKDQLGHALLQMRESLKKAKIEDEKRKIQDENRSWFNAGLAKFGDILRQNNNNLSNLADSVIQNLVTYLDANQGGIFMLRENDSEKHLDLLSSFAYNRKKFIQKTIHLGEGLVGTCAVERQTIYLKEIPENYITITSGLGEATPRSLLIVPLKLEDEIFGVIELASFNEFTDLQIEFVEKVSESIASTLNSVRNSIRTQELLEQSQQQREEMAAQEEEMRQNMEEMQATQEEMQRKNLELEIINSAINQSLVSCSLNEDGVILGANIIFQDMLGYDAQLLEGTMFENLIDENERPEFQKLWQSVLNGNSINTTLHLFGKNNIERYILATISPGFDSMGILIKILLIGHDITETKKLELMTQKQAKEIEKNILQIKKEQEISALRQKETETLLKALDQNCLVTIIEPDGLISYINNKNVEVLGDKKEVIENRYLQDIDYTAKHKPKEFKRFWSALLKGQKQTREFSLKVGDTVRWVQENYTPIIDQNGNLYKIINIGLDITESKQKEEELNKAIELLKKQIKNK
;
A
#
# COMPACT_ATOMS: atom_id res chain seq x y z
N MET A 1 -71.85 61.05 33.57
CA MET A 1 -71.04 60.03 34.27
C MET A 1 -69.73 59.68 33.54
N LYS A 2 -69.70 59.34 32.25
CA LYS A 2 -68.43 59.03 31.53
C LYS A 2 -67.38 60.16 31.54
N VAL A 3 -67.80 61.42 31.36
CA VAL A 3 -66.90 62.59 31.48
C VAL A 3 -66.34 62.73 32.90
N PHE A 4 -67.14 62.36 33.91
CA PHE A 4 -66.74 62.41 35.32
C PHE A 4 -65.67 61.38 35.66
N ALA A 5 -65.68 60.21 35.02
CA ALA A 5 -64.71 59.16 35.25
C ALA A 5 -63.27 59.59 34.88
N ASN A 6 -63.13 60.39 33.82
CA ASN A 6 -61.84 60.81 33.24
C ASN A 6 -61.23 62.06 33.88
N LEU A 7 -61.93 62.70 34.82
CA LEU A 7 -61.41 63.86 35.53
C LEU A 7 -60.39 63.45 36.59
N LYS A 8 -59.32 64.24 36.74
CA LYS A 8 -58.31 64.04 37.79
C LYS A 8 -58.99 64.16 39.16
N LEU A 9 -58.47 63.44 40.18
CA LEU A 9 -59.06 63.42 41.53
C LEU A 9 -59.31 64.83 42.09
N ALA A 10 -58.40 65.78 41.82
CA ALA A 10 -58.56 67.17 42.22
C ALA A 10 -59.74 67.88 41.53
N GLN A 11 -59.99 67.59 40.25
CA GLN A 11 -61.14 68.11 39.51
C GLN A 11 -62.42 67.46 40.03
N LYS A 12 -62.42 66.15 40.29
CA LYS A 12 -63.56 65.45 40.91
C LYS A 12 -63.91 66.08 42.25
N ILE A 13 -62.92 66.30 43.12
CA ILE A 13 -63.10 66.93 44.44
C ILE A 13 -63.66 68.36 44.31
N GLN A 14 -63.14 69.17 43.39
CA GLN A 14 -63.67 70.52 43.17
C GLN A 14 -65.11 70.51 42.63
N LEU A 15 -65.44 69.58 41.72
CA LEU A 15 -66.77 69.47 41.11
C LEU A 15 -67.81 68.78 42.00
N THR A 16 -67.41 68.07 43.06
CA THR A 16 -68.35 67.40 43.98
C THR A 16 -68.44 68.06 45.34
N ILE A 17 -67.30 68.37 45.97
CA ILE A 17 -67.29 68.85 47.36
C ILE A 17 -67.77 70.30 47.45
N ILE A 18 -67.35 71.16 46.52
CA ILE A 18 -67.74 72.58 46.55
C ILE A 18 -69.27 72.71 46.37
N PRO A 19 -69.91 72.13 45.33
CA PRO A 19 -71.36 72.24 45.19
C PRO A 19 -72.13 71.57 46.33
N LEU A 20 -71.66 70.43 46.83
CA LEU A 20 -72.30 69.74 47.95
C LEU A 20 -72.26 70.58 49.24
N MET A 21 -71.14 71.23 49.54
CA MET A 21 -71.01 72.14 50.67
C MET A 21 -71.94 73.34 50.54
N VAL A 22 -72.04 73.94 49.34
CA VAL A 22 -72.98 75.04 49.07
C VAL A 22 -74.43 74.60 49.35
N VAL A 23 -74.83 73.42 48.87
CA VAL A 23 -76.17 72.87 49.13
C VAL A 23 -76.41 72.65 50.62
N LEU A 24 -75.45 72.05 51.34
CA LEU A 24 -75.54 71.86 52.79
C LEU A 24 -75.68 73.18 53.55
N PHE A 25 -74.92 74.21 53.18
CA PHE A 25 -75.01 75.54 53.79
C PHE A 25 -76.38 76.20 53.53
N ILE A 26 -76.93 76.07 52.32
CA ILE A 26 -78.28 76.57 52.00
C ILE A 26 -79.35 75.87 52.86
N ILE A 27 -79.29 74.55 52.97
CA ILE A 27 -80.23 73.76 53.78
C ILE A 27 -80.13 74.17 55.26
N ALA A 28 -78.91 74.35 55.78
CA ALA A 28 -78.68 74.80 57.15
C ALA A 28 -79.28 76.19 57.39
N GLY A 29 -79.04 77.15 56.47
CA GLY A 29 -79.59 78.50 56.56
C GLY A 29 -81.13 78.53 56.56
N LEU A 30 -81.76 77.78 55.65
CA LEU A 30 -83.22 77.65 55.60
C LEU A 30 -83.78 77.03 56.88
N SER A 31 -83.11 76.01 57.41
CA SER A 31 -83.52 75.33 58.66
C SER A 31 -83.45 76.26 59.87
N VAL A 32 -82.36 77.04 60.00
CA VAL A 32 -82.20 78.03 61.09
C VAL A 32 -83.27 79.11 61.01
N ASN A 33 -83.53 79.66 59.82
CA ASN A 33 -84.57 80.67 59.60
C ASN A 33 -85.97 80.15 59.99
N TYR A 34 -86.29 78.91 59.60
CA TYR A 34 -87.56 78.28 59.95
C TYR A 34 -87.70 78.06 61.46
N LEU A 35 -86.66 77.50 62.10
CA LEU A 35 -86.65 77.27 63.55
C LEU A 35 -86.73 78.57 64.35
N ALA A 36 -85.99 79.61 63.95
CA ALA A 36 -86.02 80.92 64.57
C ALA A 36 -87.43 81.53 64.49
N THR A 37 -88.03 81.53 63.29
CA THR A 37 -89.38 82.04 63.06
C THR A 37 -90.41 81.33 63.96
N LYS A 38 -90.36 80.00 64.01
CA LYS A 38 -91.26 79.18 64.82
C LYS A 38 -91.06 79.43 66.32
N ARG A 39 -89.81 79.54 66.78
CA ARG A 39 -89.47 79.81 68.18
C ARG A 39 -89.97 81.18 68.63
N THR A 40 -89.75 82.23 67.84
CA THR A 40 -90.20 83.59 68.17
C THR A 40 -91.72 83.66 68.26
N LEU A 41 -92.44 83.00 67.35
CA LEU A 41 -93.90 82.95 67.39
C LEU A 41 -94.43 82.21 68.63
N ASN A 42 -93.83 81.07 68.97
CA ASN A 42 -94.20 80.32 70.18
C ASN A 42 -93.93 81.10 71.47
N ASN A 43 -92.81 81.84 71.53
CA ASN A 43 -92.51 82.72 72.66
C ASN A 43 -93.57 83.82 72.80
N ALA A 44 -93.95 84.48 71.70
CA ALA A 44 -95.00 85.51 71.74
C ALA A 44 -96.34 84.96 72.26
N ILE A 45 -96.74 83.74 71.85
CA ILE A 45 -97.94 83.07 72.39
C ILE A 45 -97.80 82.81 73.90
N LYS A 46 -96.62 82.39 74.36
CA LYS A 46 -96.35 82.17 75.79
C LYS A 46 -96.41 83.47 76.59
N ASP A 47 -95.81 84.54 76.07
CA ASP A 47 -95.80 85.86 76.70
C ASP A 47 -97.23 86.44 76.77
N ALA A 48 -98.03 86.26 75.71
CA ALA A 48 -99.45 86.62 75.73
C ALA A 48 -100.24 85.86 76.79
N ASN A 49 -100.01 84.55 76.97
CA ASN A 49 -100.65 83.80 78.06
C ASN A 49 -100.28 84.35 79.44
N ILE A 50 -99.00 84.65 79.69
CA ILE A 50 -98.54 85.25 80.95
C ILE A 50 -99.20 86.61 81.19
N TYR A 51 -99.38 87.41 80.14
CA TYR A 51 -100.07 88.69 80.25
C TYR A 51 -101.56 88.52 80.59
N LEU A 52 -102.23 87.55 79.96
CA LEU A 52 -103.62 87.22 80.27
C LEU A 52 -103.80 86.76 81.73
N ASP A 53 -102.83 86.01 82.27
CA ASP A 53 -102.85 85.60 83.68
C ASP A 53 -102.84 86.80 84.63
N LYS A 54 -101.98 87.79 84.37
CA LYS A 54 -101.93 89.04 85.15
C LYS A 54 -103.23 89.83 85.04
N LEU A 55 -103.83 89.90 83.83
CA LEU A 55 -105.12 90.57 83.65
C LEU A 55 -106.25 89.88 84.40
N ILE A 56 -106.25 88.54 84.42
CA ILE A 56 -107.23 87.75 85.17
C ILE A 56 -107.02 87.92 86.68
N GLU A 57 -105.79 88.04 87.15
CA GLU A 57 -105.50 88.34 88.55
C GLU A 57 -106.05 89.72 88.95
N ILE A 58 -105.82 90.76 88.13
CA ILE A 58 -106.39 92.11 88.35
C ILE A 58 -107.92 92.05 88.33
N ALA A 59 -108.49 91.33 87.36
CA ALA A 59 -109.93 91.11 87.27
C ALA A 59 -110.49 90.40 88.51
N SER A 60 -109.76 89.44 89.09
CA SER A 60 -110.18 88.76 90.31
C SER A 60 -110.17 89.66 91.54
N ILE A 61 -109.25 90.62 91.63
CA ILE A 61 -109.23 91.62 92.70
C ILE A 61 -110.44 92.55 92.60
N ILE A 62 -110.82 92.94 91.38
CA ILE A 62 -111.97 93.80 91.11
C ILE A 62 -113.29 93.03 91.36
N ASP A 63 -113.40 91.79 90.87
CA ASP A 63 -114.56 90.90 91.10
C ASP A 63 -114.83 90.67 92.59
N ASN A 64 -113.78 90.49 93.41
CA ASN A 64 -113.92 90.34 94.86
C ASN A 64 -114.45 91.60 95.57
N LYS A 65 -114.32 92.80 94.97
CA LYS A 65 -114.89 94.04 95.54
C LYS A 65 -116.38 94.18 95.22
N THR A 66 -116.84 93.72 94.07
CA THR A 66 -118.20 93.94 93.57
C THR A 66 -119.13 92.74 93.76
N GLY A 67 -118.58 91.52 93.79
CA GLY A 67 -119.23 90.28 94.24
C GLY A 67 -120.34 89.74 93.35
N ASN A 68 -120.63 90.35 92.19
CA ASN A 68 -121.81 90.05 91.36
C ASN A 68 -121.47 89.60 89.92
N GLY A 69 -120.23 89.18 89.65
CA GLY A 69 -119.78 88.90 88.28
C GLY A 69 -119.64 90.20 87.46
N LEU A 70 -119.37 90.07 86.15
CA LEU A 70 -118.98 91.22 85.32
C LEU A 70 -120.07 92.30 85.22
N SER A 71 -119.90 93.40 85.97
CA SER A 71 -120.78 94.57 85.95
C SER A 71 -120.21 95.71 85.09
N SER A 72 -121.04 96.71 84.79
CA SER A 72 -120.59 97.94 84.10
C SER A 72 -119.51 98.70 84.88
N ASN A 73 -119.50 98.58 86.21
CA ASN A 73 -118.49 99.21 87.06
C ASN A 73 -117.14 98.46 87.00
N ASP A 74 -117.17 97.12 86.93
CA ASP A 74 -115.95 96.31 86.74
C ASP A 74 -115.31 96.56 85.37
N LEU A 75 -116.14 96.71 84.32
CA LEU A 75 -115.67 97.10 83.00
C LEU A 75 -115.04 98.50 82.99
N PHE A 76 -115.57 99.44 83.79
CA PHE A 76 -115.00 100.78 83.94
C PHE A 76 -113.65 100.73 84.67
N GLU A 77 -113.53 99.98 85.77
CA GLU A 77 -112.26 99.80 86.50
C GLU A 77 -111.21 99.02 85.70
N LEU A 78 -111.62 98.08 84.84
CA LEU A 78 -110.71 97.31 83.98
C LEU A 78 -110.24 98.10 82.76
N LYS A 79 -111.02 99.08 82.27
CA LYS A 79 -110.75 99.83 81.03
C LYS A 79 -109.30 100.38 80.91
N PRO A 80 -108.66 100.95 81.96
CA PRO A 80 -107.28 101.43 81.86
C PRO A 80 -106.28 100.32 81.48
N TYR A 81 -106.46 99.09 81.97
CA TYR A 81 -105.58 97.95 81.70
C TYR A 81 -105.74 97.38 80.28
N PHE A 82 -106.85 97.70 79.62
CA PHE A 82 -107.16 97.28 78.24
C PHE A 82 -106.87 98.35 77.19
N SER A 83 -106.45 99.54 77.62
CA SER A 83 -106.14 100.68 76.75
C SER A 83 -104.68 100.72 76.26
N LYS A 84 -103.81 99.86 76.79
CA LYS A 84 -102.41 99.72 76.38
C LYS A 84 -102.21 98.41 75.61
N ALA A 85 -101.44 98.48 74.53
CA ALA A 85 -101.04 97.28 73.80
C ALA A 85 -100.10 96.42 74.65
N ALA A 86 -100.26 95.10 74.62
CA ALA A 86 -99.53 94.18 75.49
C ALA A 86 -98.04 94.06 75.10
N TYR A 87 -97.76 93.87 73.81
CA TYR A 87 -96.39 93.62 73.32
C TYR A 87 -96.10 94.36 72.01
N PHE A 88 -96.96 94.20 71.01
CA PHE A 88 -96.82 94.80 69.69
C PHE A 88 -97.95 95.79 69.42
N GLN A 89 -97.84 96.59 68.35
CA GLN A 89 -98.75 97.71 68.10
C GLN A 89 -100.22 97.31 67.94
N THR A 90 -100.50 96.04 67.64
CA THR A 90 -101.86 95.51 67.42
C THR A 90 -102.41 94.62 68.53
N ASP A 91 -101.63 94.37 69.60
CA ASP A 91 -101.90 93.32 70.58
C ASP A 91 -102.65 93.86 71.79
N TYR A 92 -103.82 94.44 71.56
CA TYR A 92 -104.67 94.91 72.65
C TYR A 92 -105.42 93.73 73.28
N PRO A 93 -105.48 93.65 74.61
CA PRO A 93 -106.29 92.67 75.28
C PRO A 93 -107.78 92.97 75.08
N ALA A 94 -108.59 91.93 75.17
CA ALA A 94 -110.02 91.96 74.98
C ALA A 94 -110.72 91.12 76.06
N ILE A 95 -111.89 91.57 76.52
CA ILE A 95 -112.85 90.70 77.19
C ILE A 95 -113.92 90.35 76.17
N ILE A 96 -114.13 89.06 75.96
CA ILE A 96 -115.01 88.52 74.93
C ILE A 96 -116.06 87.63 75.58
N SER A 97 -117.33 87.88 75.29
CA SER A 97 -118.43 87.09 75.82
C SER A 97 -118.35 85.64 75.34
N ARG A 98 -119.06 84.72 76.03
CA ARG A 98 -119.17 83.33 75.57
C ARG A 98 -119.78 83.18 74.17
N ASN A 99 -120.46 84.21 73.68
CA ASN A 99 -121.06 84.25 72.34
C ASN A 99 -120.17 84.93 71.30
N GLY A 100 -118.97 85.36 71.70
CA GLY A 100 -117.93 85.93 70.84
C GLY A 100 -118.01 87.43 70.66
N GLU A 101 -118.81 88.14 71.45
CA GLU A 101 -118.94 89.60 71.39
C GLU A 101 -117.85 90.27 72.23
N TYR A 102 -117.23 91.33 71.73
CA TYR A 102 -116.22 92.10 72.45
C TYR A 102 -116.88 93.00 73.51
N LEU A 103 -116.81 92.57 74.76
CA LEU A 103 -117.32 93.30 75.93
C LEU A 103 -116.42 94.49 76.28
N LEU A 104 -115.09 94.31 76.15
CA LEU A 104 -114.09 95.35 76.37
C LEU A 104 -112.95 95.17 75.35
N HIS A 105 -112.74 96.16 74.49
CA HIS A 105 -111.59 96.26 73.58
C HIS A 105 -111.49 97.69 73.07
N ILE A 106 -110.29 98.21 72.85
CA ILE A 106 -110.08 99.62 72.52
C ILE A 106 -110.76 100.08 71.22
N THR A 107 -110.78 99.25 70.18
CA THR A 107 -111.33 99.61 68.85
C THR A 107 -112.50 98.75 68.40
N ASN A 108 -112.78 97.62 69.05
CA ASN A 108 -113.72 96.60 68.55
C ASN A 108 -114.88 96.35 69.52
N GLN A 109 -115.11 97.25 70.48
CA GLN A 109 -116.17 97.08 71.47
C GLN A 109 -117.55 96.97 70.78
N GLY A 110 -118.33 95.95 71.13
CA GLY A 110 -119.61 95.63 70.46
C GLY A 110 -119.48 94.85 69.13
N GLY A 111 -118.26 94.65 68.61
CA GLY A 111 -118.00 93.76 67.47
C GLY A 111 -118.08 92.28 67.87
N ARG A 112 -118.00 91.37 66.90
CA ARG A 112 -118.07 89.91 67.14
C ARG A 112 -116.93 89.16 66.45
N LEU A 113 -116.35 88.19 67.14
CA LEU A 113 -115.39 87.24 66.57
C LEU A 113 -116.01 86.45 65.42
N PRO A 114 -115.20 86.03 64.42
CA PRO A 114 -115.67 85.12 63.37
C PRO A 114 -116.27 83.82 63.94
N VAL A 115 -117.37 83.34 63.33
CA VAL A 115 -118.15 82.21 63.85
C VAL A 115 -117.32 80.92 63.97
N ASN A 116 -116.41 80.68 63.03
CA ASN A 116 -115.49 79.55 63.05
C ASN A 116 -114.53 79.58 64.25
N VAL A 117 -114.03 80.75 64.64
CA VAL A 117 -113.15 80.94 65.79
C VAL A 117 -113.89 80.61 67.08
N ILE A 118 -115.10 81.14 67.24
CA ILE A 118 -115.94 80.88 68.43
C ILE A 118 -116.26 79.38 68.53
N LYS A 119 -116.56 78.71 67.41
CA LYS A 119 -116.82 77.27 67.38
C LYS A 119 -115.59 76.47 67.83
N GLN A 120 -114.40 76.87 67.38
CA GLN A 120 -113.13 76.24 67.79
C GLN A 120 -112.85 76.45 69.29
N ILE A 121 -113.02 77.67 69.80
CA ILE A 121 -112.86 77.98 71.23
C ILE A 121 -113.82 77.16 72.08
N LYS A 122 -115.11 77.08 71.71
CA LYS A 122 -116.13 76.31 72.43
C LYS A 122 -115.91 74.80 72.37
N SER A 123 -115.35 74.29 71.27
CA SER A 123 -115.02 72.87 71.11
C SER A 123 -113.74 72.45 71.83
N SER A 124 -112.92 73.41 72.27
CA SER A 124 -111.70 73.12 73.02
C SER A 124 -112.04 72.54 74.40
N LYS A 125 -111.41 71.41 74.75
CA LYS A 125 -111.50 70.84 76.11
C LYS A 125 -110.79 71.70 77.16
N SER A 126 -109.88 72.57 76.74
CA SER A 126 -109.12 73.46 77.62
C SER A 126 -109.82 74.80 77.79
N LYS A 127 -109.75 75.35 79.01
CA LYS A 127 -110.23 76.71 79.33
C LYS A 127 -109.30 77.81 78.81
N GLU A 128 -108.14 77.45 78.27
CA GLU A 128 -107.19 78.34 77.63
C GLU A 128 -106.66 77.74 76.33
N GLY A 129 -106.21 78.57 75.40
CA GLY A 129 -105.65 78.11 74.14
C GLY A 129 -105.26 79.25 73.22
N SER A 130 -104.83 78.89 72.02
CA SER A 130 -104.65 79.85 70.94
C SER A 130 -105.30 79.35 69.66
N VAL A 131 -105.87 80.27 68.89
CA VAL A 131 -106.57 79.97 67.65
C VAL A 131 -106.17 80.98 66.60
N THR A 132 -105.84 80.49 65.41
CA THR A 132 -105.49 81.34 64.28
C THR A 132 -106.74 81.73 63.52
N PHE A 133 -106.86 83.01 63.20
CA PHE A 133 -107.98 83.53 62.43
C PHE A 133 -107.53 84.65 61.49
N TYR A 134 -108.40 85.01 60.54
CA TYR A 134 -108.19 86.17 59.69
C TYR A 134 -109.09 87.29 60.18
N ASP A 135 -108.47 88.42 60.49
CA ASP A 135 -109.19 89.62 60.89
C ASP A 135 -109.77 90.28 59.62
N LEU A 136 -111.10 90.23 59.50
CA LEU A 136 -111.86 90.79 58.36
C LEU A 136 -112.27 92.25 58.59
N SER A 137 -111.91 92.84 59.73
CA SER A 137 -112.25 94.24 60.06
C SER A 137 -111.40 95.26 59.30
N THR A 138 -110.31 94.83 58.67
CA THR A 138 -109.41 95.66 57.87
C THR A 138 -109.42 95.24 56.40
N THR A 139 -109.27 96.20 55.47
CA THR A 139 -109.27 96.01 53.99
C THR A 139 -108.27 94.97 53.48
N ASN A 140 -107.23 94.66 54.27
CA ASN A 140 -106.38 93.49 54.08
C ASN A 140 -106.69 92.48 55.19
N SER A 141 -107.11 91.27 54.83
CA SER A 141 -107.35 90.17 55.75
C SER A 141 -106.03 89.71 56.40
N LYS A 142 -105.69 90.28 57.56
CA LYS A 142 -104.46 89.93 58.26
C LYS A 142 -104.67 88.67 59.11
N LYS A 143 -103.74 87.72 58.98
CA LYS A 143 -103.69 86.53 59.84
C LYS A 143 -103.33 86.96 61.26
N LYS A 144 -104.15 86.60 62.24
CA LYS A 144 -103.91 86.85 63.67
C LYS A 144 -104.00 85.55 64.46
N ILE A 145 -103.31 85.49 65.60
CA ILE A 145 -103.40 84.40 66.56
C ILE A 145 -104.07 84.95 67.81
N LEU A 146 -105.31 84.55 68.05
CA LEU A 146 -106.03 84.86 69.26
C LEU A 146 -105.60 83.90 70.36
N VAL A 147 -104.89 84.40 71.36
CA VAL A 147 -104.63 83.69 72.61
C VAL A 147 -105.77 84.03 73.56
N TYR A 148 -106.40 83.04 74.18
CA TYR A 148 -107.58 83.23 75.01
C TYR A 148 -107.54 82.39 76.29
N LYS A 149 -108.18 82.89 77.34
CA LYS A 149 -108.35 82.22 78.63
C LYS A 149 -109.71 82.53 79.24
N TYR A 150 -110.43 81.50 79.63
CA TYR A 150 -111.79 81.59 80.16
C TYR A 150 -111.78 81.89 81.65
N TYR A 151 -112.43 82.98 82.04
CA TYR A 151 -112.60 83.36 83.43
C TYR A 151 -114.04 83.10 83.88
N LYS A 152 -114.20 82.14 84.80
CA LYS A 152 -115.52 81.62 85.21
C LYS A 152 -116.42 82.67 85.86
N PRO A 153 -115.95 83.54 86.80
CA PRO A 153 -116.81 84.52 87.46
C PRO A 153 -117.46 85.52 86.50
N PHE A 154 -116.73 85.94 85.47
CA PHE A 154 -117.25 86.84 84.44
C PHE A 154 -117.99 86.14 83.29
N ASN A 155 -117.96 84.80 83.25
CA ASN A 155 -118.48 84.01 82.12
C ASN A 155 -117.98 84.53 80.74
N ALA A 156 -116.73 84.98 80.70
CA ALA A 156 -116.10 85.64 79.56
C ALA A 156 -114.67 85.14 79.34
N TYR A 157 -114.18 85.33 78.12
CA TYR A 157 -112.81 85.03 77.72
C TYR A 157 -111.97 86.31 77.75
N PHE A 158 -110.84 86.26 78.43
CA PHE A 158 -109.77 87.24 78.28
C PHE A 158 -108.92 86.80 77.10
N ALA A 159 -108.70 87.68 76.12
CA ALA A 159 -107.99 87.31 74.91
C ALA A 159 -107.08 88.42 74.39
N ILE A 160 -106.00 88.05 73.71
CA ILE A 160 -105.10 88.97 72.99
C ILE A 160 -104.92 88.43 71.57
N ALA A 161 -105.06 89.28 70.57
CA ALA A 161 -104.85 88.91 69.18
C ALA A 161 -103.45 89.35 68.74
N ILE A 162 -102.56 88.38 68.54
CA ILE A 162 -101.17 88.60 68.11
C ILE A 162 -101.09 88.62 66.58
N ASN A 163 -100.35 89.56 65.99
CA ASN A 163 -100.03 89.57 64.55
C ASN A 163 -98.69 88.83 64.27
N PRO A 164 -98.69 87.64 63.64
CA PRO A 164 -97.46 86.88 63.38
C PRO A 164 -96.43 87.63 62.50
N ASP A 165 -96.89 88.49 61.58
CA ASP A 165 -95.98 89.23 60.71
C ASP A 165 -95.20 90.32 61.46
N GLU A 166 -95.79 90.90 62.50
CA GLU A 166 -95.10 91.85 63.40
C GLU A 166 -94.08 91.13 64.28
N VAL A 167 -94.48 90.00 64.88
CA VAL A 167 -93.61 89.16 65.73
C VAL A 167 -92.37 88.68 64.96
N VAL A 168 -92.57 88.25 63.71
CA VAL A 168 -91.50 87.70 62.87
C VAL A 168 -90.74 88.81 62.12
N GLY A 169 -91.19 90.08 62.18
CA GLY A 169 -90.52 91.21 61.54
C GLY A 169 -89.06 91.36 61.94
N GLN A 170 -88.74 91.14 63.23
CA GLN A 170 -87.35 91.16 63.72
C GLN A 170 -86.50 90.02 63.14
N VAL A 171 -87.08 88.83 62.92
CA VAL A 171 -86.39 87.70 62.29
C VAL A 171 -86.17 87.95 60.79
N LYS A 172 -87.11 88.65 60.12
CA LYS A 172 -86.98 89.05 58.71
C LYS A 172 -85.79 90.01 58.50
N SER A 173 -85.56 90.97 59.41
CA SER A 173 -84.42 91.90 59.35
C SER A 173 -83.06 91.19 59.37
N ASN A 174 -82.95 90.10 60.13
CA ASN A 174 -81.71 89.33 60.27
C ASN A 174 -81.44 88.34 59.12
N ARG A 175 -82.34 88.20 58.13
CA ARG A 175 -82.14 87.28 56.99
C ARG A 175 -80.98 87.71 56.10
N LEU A 176 -80.83 89.02 55.85
CA LEU A 176 -79.75 89.55 55.02
C LEU A 176 -78.38 89.20 55.63
N LEU A 177 -78.22 89.39 56.94
CA LEU A 177 -77.00 89.06 57.66
C LEU A 177 -76.67 87.55 57.58
N MET A 178 -77.67 86.70 57.73
CA MET A 178 -77.51 85.24 57.60
C MET A 178 -77.09 84.82 56.19
N PHE A 179 -77.67 85.40 55.15
CA PHE A 179 -77.24 85.15 53.76
C PHE A 179 -75.79 85.60 53.53
N LEU A 180 -75.41 86.76 54.07
CA LEU A 180 -74.05 87.27 53.97
C LEU A 180 -73.03 86.31 54.63
N LEU A 181 -73.33 85.84 55.84
CA LEU A 181 -72.47 84.89 56.55
C LEU A 181 -72.31 83.56 55.81
N LEU A 182 -73.38 83.05 55.18
CA LEU A 182 -73.32 81.84 54.34
C LEU A 182 -72.45 82.04 53.10
N LEU A 183 -72.55 83.21 52.45
CA LEU A 183 -71.74 83.55 51.28
C LEU A 183 -70.25 83.63 51.66
N ILE A 184 -69.94 84.27 52.79
CA ILE A 184 -68.57 84.34 53.32
C ILE A 184 -68.03 82.95 53.65
N ALA A 185 -68.82 82.08 54.31
CA ALA A 185 -68.42 80.71 54.61
C ALA A 185 -68.15 79.89 53.33
N SER A 186 -68.99 80.05 52.30
CA SER A 186 -68.80 79.42 50.98
C SER A 186 -67.54 79.91 50.26
N ALA A 187 -67.27 81.22 50.30
CA ALA A 187 -66.06 81.79 49.73
C ALA A 187 -64.81 81.28 50.46
N LEU A 188 -64.83 81.26 51.79
CA LEU A 188 -63.72 80.77 52.61
C LEU A 188 -63.42 79.30 52.35
N THR A 189 -64.43 78.44 52.31
CA THR A 189 -64.27 77.01 52.00
C THR A 189 -63.68 76.82 50.60
N THR A 190 -64.13 77.57 49.60
CA THR A 190 -63.56 77.53 48.24
C THR A 190 -62.08 77.92 48.23
N VAL A 191 -61.69 78.97 48.95
CA VAL A 191 -60.29 79.40 49.06
C VAL A 191 -59.43 78.32 49.74
N VAL A 192 -59.91 77.74 50.85
CA VAL A 192 -59.21 76.66 51.56
C VAL A 192 -59.01 75.44 50.66
N VAL A 193 -60.07 75.00 49.97
CA VAL A 193 -60.03 73.88 49.02
C VAL A 193 -59.00 74.16 47.93
N ILE A 194 -59.00 75.35 47.32
CA ILE A 194 -58.04 75.71 46.27
C ILE A 194 -56.60 75.75 46.79
N ARG A 195 -56.38 76.31 48.00
CA ARG A 195 -55.04 76.42 48.61
C ARG A 195 -54.44 75.06 48.98
N ILE A 196 -55.26 74.09 49.38
CA ILE A 196 -54.78 72.74 49.72
C ILE A 196 -54.66 71.87 48.47
N LEU A 197 -55.65 71.85 47.58
CA LEU A 197 -55.66 70.91 46.44
C LEU A 197 -54.67 71.27 45.34
N LYS A 198 -54.52 72.55 44.96
CA LYS A 198 -53.67 72.92 43.82
C LYS A 198 -52.20 72.53 44.02
N PRO A 199 -51.54 72.86 45.16
CA PRO A 199 -50.15 72.47 45.40
C PRO A 199 -49.97 70.96 45.45
N THR A 200 -50.81 70.27 46.23
CA THR A 200 -50.81 68.81 46.38
C THR A 200 -50.92 68.10 45.03
N THR A 201 -51.84 68.55 44.18
CA THR A 201 -52.04 67.96 42.84
C THR A 201 -50.86 68.22 41.92
N LYS A 202 -50.26 69.42 41.98
CA LYS A 202 -49.06 69.75 41.18
C LYS A 202 -47.88 68.87 41.57
N GLN A 203 -47.65 68.69 42.87
CA GLN A 203 -46.60 67.81 43.41
C GLN A 203 -46.82 66.36 42.99
N LEU A 204 -48.04 65.85 43.14
CA LEU A 204 -48.39 64.47 42.77
C LEU A 204 -48.17 64.21 41.26
N ASN A 205 -48.55 65.16 40.40
CA ASN A 205 -48.31 65.03 38.96
C ASN A 205 -46.80 65.01 38.61
N LYS A 206 -45.95 65.76 39.34
CA LYS A 206 -44.49 65.68 39.15
C LYS A 206 -43.97 64.28 39.49
N LEU A 207 -44.43 63.71 40.60
CA LEU A 207 -44.07 62.35 41.00
C LEU A 207 -44.52 61.31 39.98
N VAL A 208 -45.78 61.40 39.52
CA VAL A 208 -46.32 60.50 38.48
C VAL A 208 -45.52 60.62 37.18
N ALA A 209 -45.17 61.83 36.74
CA ALA A 209 -44.38 62.03 35.54
C ALA A 209 -43.00 61.34 35.63
N ARG A 210 -42.34 61.44 36.80
CA ARG A 210 -41.04 60.80 37.04
C ARG A 210 -41.15 59.28 37.15
N LEU A 211 -42.22 58.78 37.77
CA LEU A 211 -42.53 57.36 37.82
C LEU A 211 -42.78 56.79 36.42
N ASN A 212 -43.48 57.53 35.55
CA ASN A 212 -43.71 57.11 34.17
C ASN A 212 -42.39 57.02 33.38
N MET A 213 -41.51 58.01 33.51
CA MET A 213 -40.17 57.95 32.89
C MET A 213 -39.41 56.68 33.34
N LEU A 214 -39.42 56.39 34.64
CA LEU A 214 -38.81 55.18 35.19
C LEU A 214 -39.45 53.89 34.66
N SER A 215 -40.77 53.88 34.47
CA SER A 215 -41.47 52.71 33.90
C SER A 215 -41.15 52.47 32.43
N GLU A 216 -40.74 53.52 31.71
CA GLU A 216 -40.25 53.44 30.33
C GLU A 216 -38.74 53.11 30.26
N GLY A 217 -38.07 53.00 31.41
CA GLY A 217 -36.63 52.72 31.51
C GLY A 217 -35.73 53.96 31.47
N ASP A 218 -36.29 55.17 31.44
CA ASP A 218 -35.53 56.42 31.52
C ASP A 218 -35.20 56.78 32.99
N LEU A 219 -34.01 57.32 33.23
CA LEU A 219 -33.51 57.69 34.56
C LEU A 219 -33.61 59.20 34.78
N PRO A 220 -34.74 59.71 35.30
CA PRO A 220 -34.94 61.13 35.42
C PRO A 220 -34.02 61.79 36.48
N PRO A 221 -33.91 63.13 36.47
CA PRO A 221 -33.27 63.86 37.55
C PRO A 221 -34.07 63.74 38.85
N LYS A 222 -33.36 63.87 39.98
CA LYS A 222 -33.95 63.79 41.32
C LYS A 222 -34.98 64.88 41.54
N ILE A 223 -35.93 64.59 42.41
CA ILE A 223 -36.96 65.52 42.86
C ILE A 223 -36.45 66.25 44.11
N GLU A 224 -36.52 67.58 44.11
CA GLU A 224 -36.23 68.38 45.30
C GLU A 224 -37.24 68.09 46.41
N ILE A 225 -36.75 67.76 47.60
CA ILE A 225 -37.56 67.42 48.77
C ILE A 225 -37.67 68.67 49.64
N ASN A 226 -38.75 69.44 49.45
CA ASN A 226 -38.98 70.68 50.19
C ASN A 226 -40.04 70.52 51.31
N GLU A 227 -40.70 69.36 51.39
CA GLU A 227 -41.82 69.11 52.30
C GLU A 227 -41.51 67.90 53.20
N LYS A 228 -41.89 67.96 54.49
CA LYS A 228 -41.72 66.87 55.47
C LYS A 228 -42.98 65.99 55.64
N ASN A 229 -43.85 66.01 54.64
CA ASN A 229 -45.10 65.24 54.60
C ASN A 229 -44.93 63.92 53.85
N GLU A 230 -46.03 63.21 53.62
CA GLU A 230 -46.08 61.96 52.87
C GLU A 230 -45.56 62.10 51.43
N ILE A 231 -45.76 63.27 50.81
CA ILE A 231 -45.24 63.59 49.47
C ILE A 231 -43.72 63.70 49.49
N GLY A 232 -43.15 64.33 50.53
CA GLY A 232 -41.72 64.37 50.76
C GLY A 232 -41.11 62.98 50.94
N THR A 233 -41.76 62.13 51.75
CA THR A 233 -41.36 60.73 51.93
C THR A 233 -41.42 59.94 50.63
N LEU A 234 -42.50 60.11 49.83
CA LEU A 234 -42.62 59.47 48.53
C LEU A 234 -41.54 59.96 47.54
N SER A 235 -41.22 61.25 47.57
CA SER A 235 -40.14 61.84 46.78
C SER A 235 -38.78 61.28 47.18
N SER A 236 -38.52 61.12 48.48
CA SER A 236 -37.30 60.50 49.00
C SER A 236 -37.17 59.04 48.56
N SER A 237 -38.24 58.26 48.68
CA SER A 237 -38.26 56.86 48.24
C SER A 237 -38.05 56.75 46.73
N LEU A 238 -38.68 57.62 45.93
CA LEU A 238 -38.48 57.66 44.48
C LEU A 238 -37.05 58.06 44.12
N ASN A 239 -36.45 59.03 44.81
CA ASN A 239 -35.05 59.41 44.62
C ASN A 239 -34.09 58.26 44.96
N LYS A 240 -34.33 57.52 46.05
CA LYS A 240 -33.54 56.32 46.38
C LYS A 240 -33.61 55.28 45.26
N LEU A 241 -34.79 55.08 44.68
CA LEU A 241 -34.96 54.18 43.54
C LEU A 241 -34.22 54.70 42.29
N ILE A 242 -34.32 55.99 41.98
CA ILE A 242 -33.58 56.62 40.87
C ILE A 242 -32.06 56.42 41.04
N ASP A 243 -31.52 56.69 42.24
CA ASP A 243 -30.11 56.49 42.55
C ASP A 243 -29.72 55.02 42.42
N GLY A 244 -30.57 54.14 42.93
CA GLY A 244 -30.39 52.71 42.83
C GLY A 244 -30.24 52.20 41.41
N LEU A 245 -31.21 52.55 40.57
CA LEU A 245 -31.18 52.15 39.17
C LEU A 245 -30.01 52.81 38.43
N ARG A 246 -29.69 54.08 38.73
CA ARG A 246 -28.52 54.75 38.12
C ARG A 246 -27.21 54.05 38.45
N ASN A 247 -26.98 53.70 39.73
CA ASN A 247 -25.80 52.94 40.14
C ASN A 247 -25.76 51.55 39.49
N THR A 248 -26.93 50.92 39.35
CA THR A 248 -27.07 49.61 38.71
C THR A 248 -26.72 49.67 37.22
N THR A 249 -27.20 50.69 36.51
CA THR A 249 -26.88 50.93 35.10
C THR A 249 -25.39 51.26 34.92
N GLU A 250 -24.80 52.06 35.79
CA GLU A 250 -23.37 52.35 35.76
C GLU A 250 -22.53 51.08 35.98
N PHE A 251 -22.92 50.24 36.92
CA PHE A 251 -22.27 48.95 37.14
C PHE A 251 -22.38 48.02 35.92
N ALA A 252 -23.55 47.92 35.31
CA ALA A 252 -23.73 47.15 34.07
C ALA A 252 -22.80 47.66 32.94
N ARG A 253 -22.63 48.98 32.82
CA ARG A 253 -21.70 49.59 31.85
C ARG A 253 -20.23 49.28 32.17
N HIS A 254 -19.85 49.18 33.44
CA HIS A 254 -18.51 48.73 33.83
C HIS A 254 -18.26 47.27 33.47
N ILE A 255 -19.27 46.40 33.61
CA ILE A 255 -19.19 45.01 33.16
C ILE A 255 -19.00 44.94 31.64
N GLU A 256 -19.77 45.73 30.87
CA GLU A 256 -19.62 45.83 29.41
C GLU A 256 -18.20 46.25 28.99
N GLN A 257 -17.58 47.16 29.73
CA GLN A 257 -16.21 47.65 29.47
C GLN A 257 -15.10 46.72 29.99
N ASP A 258 -15.42 45.46 30.35
CA ASP A 258 -14.50 44.47 30.94
C ASP A 258 -13.82 44.96 32.25
N LYS A 259 -14.43 45.92 32.96
CA LYS A 259 -13.95 46.43 34.26
C LYS A 259 -14.62 45.67 35.40
N LEU A 260 -14.32 44.38 35.50
CA LEU A 260 -14.93 43.46 36.46
C LEU A 260 -14.50 43.69 37.92
N ASP A 261 -13.55 44.57 38.20
CA ASP A 261 -13.12 44.89 39.57
C ASP A 261 -13.81 46.13 40.16
N TYR A 262 -14.77 46.73 39.43
CA TYR A 262 -15.53 47.88 39.91
C TYR A 262 -16.37 47.53 41.15
N GLU A 263 -16.28 48.38 42.19
CA GLU A 263 -17.03 48.20 43.44
C GLU A 263 -18.50 48.60 43.25
N PHE A 264 -19.41 47.65 43.45
CA PHE A 264 -20.85 47.88 43.39
C PHE A 264 -21.52 47.43 44.69
N LYS A 265 -22.31 48.33 45.27
CA LYS A 265 -23.12 48.07 46.48
C LYS A 265 -24.60 48.07 46.10
N PRO A 266 -25.30 46.94 46.26
CA PRO A 266 -26.74 46.87 46.05
C PRO A 266 -27.48 47.87 46.97
N LEU A 267 -28.65 48.34 46.54
CA LEU A 267 -29.46 49.31 47.30
C LEU A 267 -29.81 48.85 48.72
N SER A 268 -29.99 47.55 48.87
CA SER A 268 -30.28 46.87 50.12
C SER A 268 -30.04 45.38 49.95
N ASN A 269 -30.06 44.63 51.05
CA ASN A 269 -29.99 43.17 51.02
C ASN A 269 -31.16 42.49 50.29
N LYS A 270 -32.19 43.25 49.87
CA LYS A 270 -33.35 42.76 49.10
C LYS A 270 -33.30 43.17 47.63
N ASP A 271 -32.24 43.84 47.19
CA ASP A 271 -32.07 44.27 45.81
C ASP A 271 -31.71 43.08 44.90
N GLN A 272 -32.74 42.39 44.43
CA GLN A 272 -32.58 41.19 43.60
C GLN A 272 -31.81 41.47 42.30
N LEU A 273 -32.05 42.64 41.68
CA LEU A 273 -31.36 43.03 40.45
C LEU A 273 -29.88 43.29 40.71
N GLY A 274 -29.56 44.04 41.77
CA GLY A 274 -28.18 44.29 42.17
C GLY A 274 -27.42 42.99 42.49
N HIS A 275 -28.03 42.06 43.22
CA HIS A 275 -27.43 40.76 43.52
C HIS A 275 -27.27 39.87 42.28
N ALA A 276 -28.24 39.86 41.36
CA ALA A 276 -28.14 39.10 40.10
C ALA A 276 -26.98 39.61 39.23
N LEU A 277 -26.79 40.94 39.14
CA LEU A 277 -25.66 41.52 38.41
C LEU A 277 -24.32 41.24 39.10
N LEU A 278 -24.27 41.23 40.43
CA LEU A 278 -23.08 40.80 41.16
C LEU A 278 -22.73 39.33 40.84
N GLN A 279 -23.71 38.43 40.87
CA GLN A 279 -23.50 37.03 40.50
C GLN A 279 -23.04 36.88 39.05
N MET A 280 -23.61 37.66 38.13
CA MET A 280 -23.19 37.70 36.73
C MET A 280 -21.73 38.14 36.60
N ARG A 281 -21.31 39.21 37.30
CA ARG A 281 -19.91 39.66 37.34
C ARG A 281 -18.98 38.55 37.85
N GLU A 282 -19.34 37.89 38.95
CA GLU A 282 -18.52 36.78 39.49
C GLU A 282 -18.40 35.62 38.50
N SER A 283 -19.48 35.29 37.80
CA SER A 283 -19.47 34.26 36.75
C SER A 283 -18.58 34.66 35.57
N LEU A 284 -18.63 35.91 35.14
CA LEU A 284 -17.75 36.43 34.08
C LEU A 284 -16.28 36.44 34.50
N LYS A 285 -15.98 36.86 35.74
CA LYS A 285 -14.62 36.84 36.28
C LYS A 285 -14.07 35.42 36.34
N LYS A 286 -14.87 34.46 36.79
CA LYS A 286 -14.52 33.04 36.79
C LYS A 286 -14.31 32.52 35.37
N ALA A 287 -15.21 32.84 34.44
CA ALA A 287 -15.10 32.42 33.05
C ALA A 287 -13.82 32.95 32.38
N LYS A 288 -13.42 34.20 32.66
CA LYS A 288 -12.18 34.79 32.16
C LYS A 288 -10.94 34.04 32.66
N ILE A 289 -10.87 33.76 33.96
CA ILE A 289 -9.78 32.98 34.56
C ILE A 289 -9.72 31.57 33.97
N GLU A 290 -10.88 30.92 33.79
CA GLU A 290 -10.97 29.61 33.16
C GLU A 290 -10.54 29.64 31.69
N ASP A 291 -10.91 30.67 30.92
CA ASP A 291 -10.52 30.83 29.52
C ASP A 291 -9.01 31.06 29.36
N GLU A 292 -8.41 31.89 30.22
CA GLU A 292 -6.95 32.07 30.29
C GLU A 292 -6.23 30.75 30.61
N LYS A 293 -6.74 29.99 31.58
CA LYS A 293 -6.19 28.67 31.92
C LYS A 293 -6.31 27.69 30.75
N ARG A 294 -7.44 27.69 30.04
CA ARG A 294 -7.63 26.85 28.84
C ARG A 294 -6.66 27.24 27.73
N LYS A 295 -6.46 28.53 27.46
CA LYS A 295 -5.50 28.99 26.44
C LYS A 295 -4.09 28.48 26.72
N ILE A 296 -3.61 28.61 27.96
CA ILE A 296 -2.28 28.11 28.34
C ILE A 296 -2.22 26.57 28.17
N GLN A 297 -3.28 25.84 28.55
CA GLN A 297 -3.34 24.39 28.36
C GLN A 297 -3.36 23.99 26.88
N ASP A 298 -4.11 24.70 26.04
CA ASP A 298 -4.20 24.45 24.61
C ASP A 298 -2.89 24.79 23.90
N GLU A 299 -2.21 25.87 24.29
CA GLU A 299 -0.87 26.22 23.80
C GLU A 299 0.15 25.14 24.15
N ASN A 300 0.19 24.70 25.42
CA ASN A 300 1.07 23.61 25.86
C ASN A 300 0.81 22.32 25.09
N ARG A 301 -0.47 21.95 24.91
CA ARG A 301 -0.87 20.75 24.16
C ARG A 301 -0.53 20.85 22.67
N SER A 302 -0.71 22.03 22.09
CA SER A 302 -0.36 22.32 20.69
C SER A 302 1.14 22.19 20.47
N TRP A 303 1.95 22.81 21.34
CA TRP A 303 3.42 22.68 21.31
C TRP A 303 3.87 21.23 21.45
N PHE A 304 3.31 20.47 22.40
CA PHE A 304 3.65 19.06 22.61
C PHE A 304 3.36 18.19 21.38
N ASN A 305 2.15 18.32 20.82
CA ASN A 305 1.73 17.55 19.64
C ASN A 305 2.48 17.94 18.37
N ALA A 306 2.76 19.24 18.18
CA ALA A 306 3.56 19.72 17.06
C ALA A 306 4.99 19.15 17.13
N GLY A 307 5.57 19.10 18.33
CA GLY A 307 6.84 18.43 18.57
C GLY A 307 6.79 16.95 18.19
N LEU A 308 5.80 16.19 18.68
CA LEU A 308 5.67 14.76 18.38
C LEU A 308 5.54 14.49 16.88
N ALA A 309 4.74 15.31 16.18
CA ALA A 309 4.60 15.23 14.73
C ALA A 309 5.94 15.48 14.01
N LYS A 310 6.67 16.53 14.41
CA LYS A 310 7.99 16.85 13.86
C LYS A 310 8.99 15.70 14.05
N PHE A 311 9.05 15.10 15.24
CA PHE A 311 9.93 13.96 15.47
C PHE A 311 9.46 12.70 14.75
N GLY A 312 8.15 12.49 14.61
CA GLY A 312 7.59 11.45 13.76
C GLY A 312 8.05 11.57 12.29
N ASP A 313 8.13 12.79 11.75
CA ASP A 313 8.66 13.03 10.40
C ASP A 313 10.17 12.79 10.32
N ILE A 314 10.95 13.28 11.28
CA ILE A 314 12.40 13.06 11.34
C ILE A 314 12.73 11.57 11.42
N LEU A 315 11.99 10.82 12.25
CA LEU A 315 12.17 9.38 12.43
C LEU A 315 11.78 8.54 11.21
N ARG A 316 11.01 9.10 10.26
CA ARG A 316 10.72 8.45 8.97
C ARG A 316 11.80 8.72 7.93
N GLN A 317 12.60 9.77 8.12
CA GLN A 317 13.66 10.18 7.21
C GLN A 317 14.97 9.49 7.60
N ASN A 318 15.82 9.14 6.64
CA ASN A 318 17.16 8.56 6.88
C ASN A 318 17.20 7.15 7.54
N ASN A 319 16.20 6.30 7.31
CA ASN A 319 16.12 4.94 7.86
C ASN A 319 17.24 3.97 7.44
N ASN A 320 18.14 4.38 6.54
CA ASN A 320 19.17 3.50 5.99
C ASN A 320 20.53 3.65 6.70
N ASN A 321 20.67 4.60 7.61
CA ASN A 321 21.91 4.81 8.34
C ASN A 321 21.64 5.25 9.78
N LEU A 322 21.96 4.37 10.72
CA LEU A 322 21.71 4.57 12.16
C LEU A 322 22.38 5.84 12.71
N SER A 323 23.61 6.14 12.29
CA SER A 323 24.36 7.31 12.76
C SER A 323 23.76 8.63 12.24
N ASN A 324 23.40 8.69 10.96
CA ASN A 324 22.79 9.89 10.38
C ASN A 324 21.41 10.20 10.99
N LEU A 325 20.63 9.15 11.28
CA LEU A 325 19.34 9.28 11.97
C LEU A 325 19.53 9.80 13.39
N ALA A 326 20.46 9.22 14.16
CA ALA A 326 20.77 9.69 15.51
C ALA A 326 21.28 11.15 15.54
N ASP A 327 22.15 11.54 14.61
CA ASP A 327 22.60 12.93 14.43
C ASP A 327 21.42 13.89 14.18
N SER A 328 20.51 13.51 13.28
CA SER A 328 19.34 14.32 12.95
C SER A 328 18.38 14.46 14.14
N VAL A 329 18.17 13.38 14.88
CA VAL A 329 17.30 13.35 16.07
C VAL A 329 17.88 14.25 17.17
N ILE A 330 19.15 14.09 17.52
CA ILE A 330 19.74 14.84 18.63
C ILE A 330 19.86 16.33 18.30
N GLN A 331 20.23 16.69 17.06
CA GLN A 331 20.29 18.08 16.63
C GLN A 331 18.92 18.75 16.73
N ASN A 332 17.86 18.07 16.32
CA ASN A 332 16.51 18.61 16.42
C ASN A 332 15.98 18.64 17.85
N LEU A 333 16.29 17.66 18.70
CA LEU A 333 15.94 17.68 20.13
C LEU A 333 16.57 18.88 20.82
N VAL A 334 17.88 19.07 20.63
CA VAL A 334 18.61 20.19 21.21
C VAL A 334 18.02 21.52 20.74
N THR A 335 17.77 21.66 19.44
CA THR A 335 17.19 22.90 18.87
C THR A 335 15.75 23.14 19.32
N TYR A 336 14.91 22.10 19.40
CA TYR A 336 13.49 22.24 19.74
C TYR A 336 13.25 22.59 21.21
N LEU A 337 14.13 22.08 22.09
CA LEU A 337 14.07 22.33 23.53
C LEU A 337 14.86 23.57 23.97
N ASP A 338 15.54 24.24 23.03
CA ASP A 338 16.49 25.31 23.31
C ASP A 338 17.57 24.87 24.33
N ALA A 339 18.00 23.61 24.18
CA ALA A 339 19.13 23.06 24.92
C ALA A 339 20.44 23.42 24.21
N ASN A 340 21.57 23.21 24.89
CA ASN A 340 22.87 23.61 24.36
C ASN A 340 23.68 22.43 23.82
N GLN A 341 23.53 21.26 24.43
CA GLN A 341 24.25 20.05 24.04
C GLN A 341 23.34 18.83 24.18
N GLY A 342 23.64 17.80 23.39
CA GLY A 342 22.95 16.53 23.50
C GLY A 342 23.79 15.37 22.99
N GLY A 343 23.55 14.18 23.54
CA GLY A 343 24.16 12.92 23.13
C GLY A 343 23.15 11.79 23.11
N ILE A 344 23.32 10.85 22.18
CA ILE A 344 22.58 9.59 22.14
C ILE A 344 23.57 8.45 22.32
N PHE A 345 23.36 7.68 23.37
CA PHE A 345 24.10 6.45 23.68
C PHE A 345 23.23 5.25 23.31
N MET A 346 23.80 4.28 22.61
CA MET A 346 23.08 3.08 22.18
C MET A 346 23.67 1.84 22.81
N LEU A 347 22.79 0.93 23.25
CA LEU A 347 23.19 -0.34 23.84
C LEU A 347 23.82 -1.23 22.76
N ARG A 348 24.98 -1.81 23.06
CA ARG A 348 25.62 -2.88 22.30
C ARG A 348 25.82 -4.11 23.18
N GLU A 349 25.70 -5.26 22.55
CA GLU A 349 25.88 -6.57 23.18
C GLU A 349 26.96 -7.32 22.40
N ASN A 350 28.11 -7.52 23.05
CA ASN A 350 29.13 -8.50 22.63
C ASN A 350 28.99 -9.75 23.51
N ASP A 351 29.56 -10.88 23.09
CA ASP A 351 29.45 -12.23 23.69
C ASP A 351 29.73 -12.35 25.22
N SER A 352 30.09 -11.27 25.94
CA SER A 352 30.35 -11.31 27.39
C SER A 352 29.88 -10.09 28.19
N GLU A 353 29.66 -8.91 27.58
CA GLU A 353 29.30 -7.69 28.31
C GLU A 353 28.42 -6.72 27.50
N LYS A 354 27.45 -6.11 28.18
CA LYS A 354 26.58 -5.03 27.65
C LYS A 354 27.17 -3.67 27.99
N HIS A 355 27.28 -2.81 27.00
CA HIS A 355 27.81 -1.45 27.16
C HIS A 355 27.05 -0.45 26.29
N LEU A 356 27.14 0.83 26.65
CA LEU A 356 26.53 1.95 25.95
C LEU A 356 27.60 2.71 25.17
N ASP A 357 27.46 2.73 23.85
CA ASP A 357 28.34 3.50 22.96
C ASP A 357 27.69 4.81 22.57
N LEU A 358 28.45 5.90 22.66
CA LEU A 358 28.02 7.20 22.13
C LEU A 358 27.89 7.11 20.60
N LEU A 359 26.64 7.07 20.12
CA LEU A 359 26.31 6.98 18.70
C LEU A 359 26.36 8.36 18.02
N SER A 360 25.89 9.38 18.72
CA SER A 360 25.80 10.74 18.20
C SER A 360 25.94 11.78 19.32
N SER A 361 26.57 12.92 19.00
CA SER A 361 26.63 14.08 19.89
C SER A 361 26.52 15.37 19.09
N PHE A 362 25.81 16.36 19.65
CA PHE A 362 25.65 17.70 19.08
C PHE A 362 26.25 18.75 20.01
N ALA A 363 26.97 19.71 19.42
CA ALA A 363 27.73 20.76 20.11
C ALA A 363 28.76 20.25 21.15
N TYR A 364 29.26 19.02 20.99
CA TYR A 364 30.30 18.42 21.84
C TYR A 364 31.70 18.57 21.22
N ASN A 365 32.71 18.82 22.05
CA ASN A 365 34.05 19.23 21.61
C ASN A 365 34.81 18.06 20.96
N ARG A 366 35.12 18.21 19.65
CA ARG A 366 35.96 17.35 18.77
C ARG A 366 35.42 15.94 18.41
N LYS A 367 34.87 15.84 17.19
CA LYS A 367 34.55 14.59 16.44
C LYS A 367 35.71 13.57 16.27
N LYS A 368 36.93 13.80 16.77
CA LYS A 368 38.13 12.97 16.49
C LYS A 368 38.51 11.95 17.56
N PHE A 369 37.85 11.93 18.74
CA PHE A 369 38.16 10.98 19.84
C PHE A 369 36.92 10.52 20.63
N ILE A 370 35.79 10.30 19.96
CA ILE A 370 34.51 9.97 20.60
C ILE A 370 34.22 8.45 20.49
N GLN A 371 35.09 7.62 21.05
CA GLN A 371 34.70 6.26 21.45
C GLN A 371 34.63 6.27 22.97
N LYS A 372 33.51 6.78 23.49
CA LYS A 372 33.21 6.70 24.92
C LYS A 372 32.22 5.56 25.09
N THR A 373 32.72 4.45 25.62
CA THR A 373 31.95 3.28 26.00
C THR A 373 31.70 3.36 27.50
N ILE A 374 30.44 3.23 27.91
CA ILE A 374 30.00 3.32 29.31
C ILE A 374 29.38 1.98 29.69
N HIS A 375 29.85 1.34 30.76
CA HIS A 375 29.25 0.10 31.22
C HIS A 375 27.90 0.35 31.90
N LEU A 376 27.02 -0.66 31.91
CA LEU A 376 25.75 -0.56 32.62
C LEU A 376 25.99 -0.32 34.12
N GLY A 377 25.28 0.65 34.70
CA GLY A 377 25.47 1.09 36.09
C GLY A 377 26.65 2.04 36.32
N GLU A 378 27.44 2.35 35.29
CA GLU A 378 28.55 3.30 35.36
C GLU A 378 28.10 4.73 35.02
N GLY A 379 28.30 5.67 35.94
CA GLY A 379 27.90 7.07 35.76
C GLY A 379 26.39 7.25 35.60
N LEU A 380 25.92 8.49 35.41
CA LEU A 380 24.47 8.77 35.35
C LEU A 380 23.80 8.13 34.12
N VAL A 381 24.50 8.06 32.99
CA VAL A 381 23.99 7.43 31.76
C VAL A 381 23.82 5.92 31.96
N GLY A 382 24.82 5.24 32.55
CA GLY A 382 24.74 3.82 32.87
C GLY A 382 23.70 3.51 33.96
N THR A 383 23.58 4.36 34.98
CA THR A 383 22.53 4.25 36.02
C THR A 383 21.14 4.44 35.42
N CYS A 384 20.93 5.45 34.57
CA CYS A 384 19.66 5.67 33.87
C CYS A 384 19.23 4.44 33.06
N ALA A 385 20.19 3.79 32.36
CA ALA A 385 19.92 2.57 31.61
C ALA A 385 19.51 1.38 32.50
N VAL A 386 20.11 1.24 33.69
CA VAL A 386 19.79 0.17 34.65
C VAL A 386 18.46 0.42 35.34
N GLU A 387 18.24 1.63 35.85
CA GLU A 387 17.01 1.99 36.57
C GLU A 387 15.81 2.19 35.62
N ARG A 388 16.07 2.44 34.33
CA ARG A 388 15.05 2.72 33.30
C ARG A 388 14.15 3.90 33.67
N GLN A 389 14.70 4.85 34.41
CA GLN A 389 14.03 6.08 34.85
C GLN A 389 14.78 7.31 34.37
N THR A 390 14.03 8.35 34.08
CA THR A 390 14.57 9.67 33.73
C THR A 390 15.29 10.27 34.92
N ILE A 391 16.51 10.77 34.70
CA ILE A 391 17.29 11.49 35.70
C ILE A 391 17.33 12.97 35.28
N TYR A 392 16.83 13.85 36.14
CA TYR A 392 16.88 15.29 35.94
C TYR A 392 17.63 15.97 37.08
N LEU A 393 18.71 16.67 36.74
CA LEU A 393 19.57 17.39 37.67
C LEU A 393 19.49 18.89 37.41
N LYS A 394 19.20 19.67 38.47
CA LYS A 394 19.17 21.14 38.45
C LYS A 394 20.46 21.80 38.95
N GLU A 395 21.31 21.02 39.61
CA GLU A 395 22.59 21.48 40.14
C GLU A 395 23.65 20.47 39.70
N ILE A 396 24.49 20.89 38.76
CA ILE A 396 25.54 20.05 38.19
C ILE A 396 26.86 20.38 38.91
N PRO A 397 27.59 19.37 39.44
CA PRO A 397 28.91 19.59 40.04
C PRO A 397 29.90 20.28 39.07
N GLU A 398 30.79 21.12 39.60
CA GLU A 398 31.84 21.77 38.81
C GLU A 398 32.72 20.72 38.09
N ASN A 399 33.04 20.99 36.82
CA ASN A 399 33.83 20.12 35.92
C ASN A 399 33.18 18.75 35.56
N TYR A 400 31.89 18.53 35.84
CA TYR A 400 31.19 17.31 35.41
C TYR A 400 30.97 17.26 33.89
N ILE A 401 30.47 18.37 33.32
CA ILE A 401 30.26 18.56 31.89
C ILE A 401 30.46 20.05 31.55
N THR A 402 31.08 20.34 30.40
CA THR A 402 31.31 21.72 29.95
C THR A 402 30.74 21.95 28.55
N ILE A 403 30.02 23.06 28.41
CA ILE A 403 29.60 23.61 27.13
C ILE A 403 30.71 24.51 26.63
N THR A 404 31.31 24.12 25.50
CA THR A 404 32.49 24.79 24.94
C THR A 404 32.12 25.64 23.73
N SER A 405 32.58 26.87 23.71
CA SER A 405 32.55 27.80 22.58
C SER A 405 33.97 28.03 22.07
N GLY A 406 34.11 28.60 20.86
CA GLY A 406 35.41 29.06 20.36
C GLY A 406 36.07 30.15 21.24
N LEU A 407 35.33 30.71 22.19
CA LEU A 407 35.76 31.78 23.10
C LEU A 407 35.91 31.36 24.58
N GLY A 408 35.52 30.14 24.97
CA GLY A 408 35.59 29.69 26.37
C GLY A 408 34.69 28.50 26.69
N GLU A 409 34.67 28.07 27.96
CA GLU A 409 33.86 26.95 28.44
C GLU A 409 32.97 27.38 29.62
N ALA A 410 31.77 26.81 29.74
CA ALA A 410 30.84 27.06 30.83
C ALA A 410 30.11 25.79 31.26
N THR A 411 29.81 25.62 32.55
CA THR A 411 29.00 24.51 33.06
C THR A 411 27.51 24.76 32.81
N PRO A 412 26.75 23.77 32.31
CA PRO A 412 25.30 23.90 32.19
C PRO A 412 24.64 24.03 33.55
N ARG A 413 23.42 24.56 33.57
CA ARG A 413 22.62 24.66 34.78
C ARG A 413 21.77 23.41 34.99
N SER A 414 21.35 22.74 33.92
CA SER A 414 20.51 21.55 34.03
C SER A 414 20.94 20.43 33.09
N LEU A 415 20.74 19.19 33.54
CA LEU A 415 21.06 17.97 32.82
C LEU A 415 19.86 17.03 32.87
N LEU A 416 19.40 16.60 31.69
CA LEU A 416 18.28 15.69 31.52
C LEU A 416 18.78 14.42 30.83
N ILE A 417 18.60 13.27 31.47
CA ILE A 417 19.02 11.97 30.98
C ILE A 417 17.79 11.07 30.90
N VAL A 418 17.43 10.63 29.70
CA VAL A 418 16.18 9.91 29.43
C VAL A 418 16.50 8.56 28.79
N PRO A 419 15.94 7.46 29.31
CA PRO A 419 16.15 6.14 28.73
C PRO A 419 15.39 5.99 27.41
N LEU A 420 16.07 5.48 26.38
CA LEU A 420 15.44 4.99 25.15
C LEU A 420 14.94 3.57 25.41
N LYS A 421 13.71 3.44 25.92
CA LYS A 421 13.09 2.15 26.22
C LYS A 421 11.78 1.95 25.47
N LEU A 422 11.48 0.68 25.18
CA LEU A 422 10.17 0.24 24.72
C LEU A 422 9.66 -0.80 25.72
N GLU A 423 8.51 -0.54 26.34
CA GLU A 423 8.02 -1.34 27.47
C GLU A 423 9.09 -1.45 28.58
N ASP A 424 9.65 -2.64 28.78
CA ASP A 424 10.70 -2.93 29.77
C ASP A 424 12.08 -3.14 29.14
N GLU A 425 12.24 -3.03 27.82
CA GLU A 425 13.54 -3.24 27.16
C GLU A 425 14.25 -1.90 26.90
N ILE A 426 15.53 -1.83 27.28
CA ILE A 426 16.38 -0.64 27.12
C ILE A 426 17.22 -0.76 25.84
N PHE A 427 17.14 0.24 24.96
CA PHE A 427 17.87 0.28 23.69
C PHE A 427 19.01 1.31 23.70
N GLY A 428 18.94 2.28 24.60
CA GLY A 428 19.92 3.36 24.71
C GLY A 428 19.50 4.42 25.73
N VAL A 429 20.20 5.55 25.72
CA VAL A 429 19.95 6.70 26.61
C VAL A 429 20.21 7.99 25.86
N ILE A 430 19.36 8.99 26.05
CA ILE A 430 19.58 10.36 25.59
C ILE A 430 20.07 11.19 26.77
N GLU A 431 21.09 11.99 26.55
CA GLU A 431 21.57 13.00 27.50
C GLU A 431 21.43 14.39 26.87
N LEU A 432 20.88 15.36 27.59
CA LEU A 432 20.67 16.73 27.15
C LEU A 432 21.14 17.69 28.24
N ALA A 433 21.96 18.67 27.88
CA ALA A 433 22.46 19.69 28.79
C ALA A 433 22.03 21.09 28.34
N SER A 434 21.58 21.91 29.29
CA SER A 434 21.08 23.27 29.03
C SER A 434 21.55 24.27 30.10
N PHE A 435 21.70 25.54 29.71
CA PHE A 435 21.84 26.66 30.65
C PHE A 435 20.52 27.04 31.31
N ASN A 436 19.38 26.61 30.73
CA ASN A 436 18.04 26.83 31.27
C ASN A 436 17.53 25.56 31.97
N GLU A 437 16.58 25.71 32.89
CA GLU A 437 15.86 24.57 33.46
C GLU A 437 14.84 24.02 32.45
N PHE A 438 14.75 22.69 32.34
CA PHE A 438 13.67 22.05 31.59
C PHE A 438 12.37 22.11 32.40
N THR A 439 11.28 22.48 31.73
CA THR A 439 9.92 22.45 32.29
C THR A 439 9.37 21.03 32.34
N ASP A 440 8.40 20.75 33.23
CA ASP A 440 7.77 19.43 33.33
C ASP A 440 7.20 18.95 31.98
N LEU A 441 6.60 19.86 31.20
CA LEU A 441 6.09 19.59 29.85
C LEU A 441 7.20 19.17 28.88
N GLN A 442 8.38 19.80 28.95
CA GLN A 442 9.53 19.45 28.12
C GLN A 442 10.10 18.08 28.52
N ILE A 443 10.14 17.77 29.81
CA ILE A 443 10.61 16.46 30.29
C ILE A 443 9.67 15.35 29.80
N GLU A 444 8.36 15.50 30.01
CA GLU A 444 7.33 14.56 29.53
C GLU A 444 7.41 14.38 28.00
N PHE A 445 7.68 15.48 27.28
CA PHE A 445 7.86 15.45 25.83
C PHE A 445 9.05 14.60 25.41
N VAL A 446 10.21 14.79 26.06
CA VAL A 446 11.41 14.00 25.75
C VAL A 446 11.19 12.53 26.09
N GLU A 447 10.53 12.21 27.20
CA GLU A 447 10.16 10.84 27.55
C GLU A 447 9.31 10.19 26.46
N LYS A 448 8.27 10.88 25.97
CA LYS A 448 7.41 10.36 24.89
C LYS A 448 8.08 10.27 23.53
N VAL A 449 8.90 11.25 23.17
CA VAL A 449 9.69 11.18 21.94
C VAL A 449 10.74 10.06 22.04
N SER A 450 11.31 9.83 23.22
CA SER A 450 12.28 8.76 23.48
C SER A 450 11.71 7.36 23.23
N GLU A 451 10.45 7.10 23.57
CA GLU A 451 9.76 5.84 23.21
C GLU A 451 9.76 5.63 21.69
N SER A 452 9.44 6.68 20.92
CA SER A 452 9.39 6.62 19.45
C SER A 452 10.78 6.50 18.81
N ILE A 453 11.77 7.21 19.37
CA ILE A 453 13.18 7.12 18.96
C ILE A 453 13.69 5.70 19.20
N ALA A 454 13.43 5.13 20.39
CA ALA A 454 13.85 3.77 20.73
C ALA A 454 13.31 2.74 19.74
N SER A 455 12.00 2.79 19.46
CA SER A 455 11.33 1.92 18.50
C SER A 455 11.97 2.00 17.10
N THR A 456 12.20 3.22 16.62
CA THR A 456 12.70 3.47 15.26
C THR A 456 14.17 3.08 15.14
N LEU A 457 15.03 3.50 16.07
CA LEU A 457 16.45 3.16 16.05
C LEU A 457 16.66 1.64 16.16
N ASN A 458 15.85 0.96 16.99
CA ASN A 458 15.87 -0.50 17.06
C ASN A 458 15.45 -1.15 15.74
N SER A 459 14.37 -0.66 15.11
CA SER A 459 13.91 -1.16 13.82
C SER A 459 14.94 -0.98 12.71
N VAL A 460 15.59 0.19 12.63
CA VAL A 460 16.67 0.48 11.68
C VAL A 460 17.87 -0.42 11.92
N ARG A 461 18.29 -0.59 13.18
CA ARG A 461 19.37 -1.51 13.55
C ARG A 461 19.07 -2.94 13.12
N ASN A 462 17.86 -3.44 13.40
CA ASN A 462 17.46 -4.78 13.01
C ASN A 462 17.44 -4.93 11.49
N SER A 463 16.95 -3.94 10.76
CA SER A 463 16.96 -3.94 9.29
C SER A 463 18.38 -4.02 8.72
N ILE A 464 19.34 -3.25 9.25
CA ILE A 464 20.75 -3.30 8.84
C ILE A 464 21.33 -4.70 9.10
N ARG A 465 21.09 -5.26 10.30
CA ARG A 465 21.57 -6.60 10.65
C ARG A 465 20.96 -7.71 9.79
N THR A 466 19.67 -7.60 9.45
CA THR A 466 19.02 -8.53 8.51
C THR A 466 19.62 -8.42 7.11
N GLN A 467 19.95 -7.20 6.64
CA GLN A 467 20.60 -7.00 5.35
C GLN A 467 22.01 -7.62 5.32
N GLU A 468 22.82 -7.40 6.36
CA GLU A 468 24.16 -8.01 6.49
C GLU A 468 24.08 -9.55 6.50
N LEU A 469 23.15 -10.13 7.26
CA LEU A 469 22.95 -11.58 7.32
C LEU A 469 22.46 -12.14 5.97
N LEU A 470 21.61 -11.40 5.25
CA LEU A 470 21.14 -11.80 3.93
C LEU A 470 22.27 -11.81 2.90
N GLU A 471 23.14 -10.79 2.93
CA GLU A 471 24.31 -10.69 2.07
C GLU A 471 25.30 -11.84 2.35
N GLN A 472 25.59 -12.12 3.63
CA GLN A 472 26.38 -13.30 4.03
C GLN A 472 25.74 -14.61 3.56
N SER A 473 24.43 -14.76 3.69
CA SER A 473 23.72 -15.96 3.23
C SER A 473 23.71 -16.10 1.70
N GLN A 474 23.58 -15.00 0.97
CA GLN A 474 23.69 -14.99 -0.50
C GLN A 474 25.09 -15.40 -0.95
N GLN A 475 26.12 -14.80 -0.36
CA GLN A 475 27.51 -15.14 -0.65
C GLN A 475 27.79 -16.64 -0.37
N GLN A 476 27.34 -17.17 0.77
CA GLN A 476 27.47 -18.59 1.07
C GLN A 476 26.75 -19.49 0.05
N ARG A 477 25.60 -19.07 -0.49
CA ARG A 477 24.89 -19.83 -1.53
C ARG A 477 25.64 -19.82 -2.86
N GLU A 478 26.22 -18.69 -3.25
CA GLU A 478 27.03 -18.60 -4.47
C GLU A 478 28.28 -19.47 -4.37
N GLU A 479 28.96 -19.46 -3.22
CA GLU A 479 30.11 -20.35 -2.94
C GLU A 479 29.71 -21.83 -3.01
N MET A 480 28.58 -22.21 -2.41
CA MET A 480 28.07 -23.59 -2.48
C MET A 480 27.69 -24.00 -3.91
N ALA A 481 27.03 -23.13 -4.68
CA ALA A 481 26.65 -23.43 -6.06
C ALA A 481 27.88 -23.61 -6.97
N ALA A 482 28.94 -22.84 -6.75
CA ALA A 482 30.21 -23.02 -7.44
C ALA A 482 30.87 -24.37 -7.09
N GLN A 483 30.88 -24.75 -5.80
CA GLN A 483 31.38 -26.06 -5.37
C GLN A 483 30.56 -27.23 -5.93
N GLU A 484 29.23 -27.09 -6.03
CA GLU A 484 28.35 -28.12 -6.59
C GLU A 484 28.64 -28.36 -8.08
N GLU A 485 28.82 -27.29 -8.87
CA GLU A 485 29.14 -27.41 -10.30
C GLU A 485 30.54 -27.99 -10.54
N GLU A 486 31.54 -27.62 -9.72
CA GLU A 486 32.88 -28.22 -9.77
C GLU A 486 32.83 -29.73 -9.43
N MET A 487 32.06 -30.10 -8.41
CA MET A 487 31.87 -31.50 -8.01
C MET A 487 31.14 -32.30 -9.11
N ARG A 488 30.15 -31.69 -9.78
CA ARG A 488 29.43 -32.30 -10.92
C ARG A 488 30.37 -32.59 -12.09
N GLN A 489 31.23 -31.65 -12.46
CA GLN A 489 32.23 -31.84 -13.52
C GLN A 489 33.22 -32.96 -13.19
N ASN A 490 33.75 -32.97 -11.95
CA ASN A 490 34.63 -34.03 -11.48
C ASN A 490 33.96 -35.41 -11.52
N MET A 491 32.66 -35.48 -11.20
CA MET A 491 31.88 -36.72 -11.27
C MET A 491 31.68 -37.19 -12.72
N GLU A 492 31.40 -36.27 -13.66
CA GLU A 492 31.27 -36.59 -15.09
C GLU A 492 32.58 -37.11 -15.70
N GLU A 493 33.72 -36.48 -15.38
CA GLU A 493 35.04 -36.98 -15.81
C GLU A 493 35.40 -38.33 -15.19
N MET A 494 35.10 -38.53 -13.90
CA MET A 494 35.32 -39.81 -13.23
C MET A 494 34.47 -40.92 -13.84
N GLN A 495 33.22 -40.63 -14.20
CA GLN A 495 32.36 -41.62 -14.86
C GLN A 495 32.86 -41.96 -16.27
N ALA A 496 33.25 -40.97 -17.07
CA ALA A 496 33.79 -41.20 -18.42
C ALA A 496 35.08 -42.04 -18.41
N THR A 497 35.99 -41.77 -17.47
CA THR A 497 37.22 -42.57 -17.30
C THR A 497 36.93 -43.99 -16.84
N GLN A 498 35.95 -44.19 -15.96
CA GLN A 498 35.54 -45.52 -15.51
C GLN A 498 34.91 -46.34 -16.64
N GLU A 499 34.05 -45.74 -17.47
CA GLU A 499 33.48 -46.37 -18.66
C GLU A 499 34.56 -46.76 -19.68
N GLU A 500 35.55 -45.89 -19.92
CA GLU A 500 36.67 -46.21 -20.82
C GLU A 500 37.53 -47.37 -20.31
N MET A 501 37.81 -47.40 -19.00
CA MET A 501 38.57 -48.48 -18.37
C MET A 501 37.84 -49.83 -18.48
N GLN A 502 36.53 -49.85 -18.20
CA GLN A 502 35.72 -51.07 -18.36
C GLN A 502 35.73 -51.59 -19.79
N ARG A 503 35.63 -50.69 -20.78
CA ARG A 503 35.70 -51.06 -22.19
C ARG A 503 37.05 -51.67 -22.56
N LYS A 504 38.17 -51.08 -22.11
CA LYS A 504 39.52 -51.64 -22.36
C LYS A 504 39.71 -53.01 -21.71
N ASN A 505 39.17 -53.22 -20.51
CA ASN A 505 39.24 -54.53 -19.85
C ASN A 505 38.49 -55.60 -20.64
N LEU A 506 37.28 -55.29 -21.13
CA LEU A 506 36.51 -56.23 -21.96
C LEU A 506 37.25 -56.56 -23.26
N GLU A 507 37.89 -55.57 -23.90
CA GLU A 507 38.68 -55.77 -25.11
C GLU A 507 39.89 -56.70 -24.86
N LEU A 508 40.60 -56.52 -23.73
CA LEU A 508 41.69 -57.41 -23.33
C LEU A 508 41.22 -58.84 -23.03
N GLU A 509 40.05 -59.00 -22.41
CA GLU A 509 39.46 -60.33 -22.18
C GLU A 509 39.13 -61.04 -23.50
N ILE A 510 38.57 -60.31 -24.48
CA ILE A 510 38.28 -60.86 -25.81
C ILE A 510 39.57 -61.30 -26.51
N ILE A 511 40.62 -60.48 -26.47
CA ILE A 511 41.94 -60.81 -27.07
C ILE A 511 42.56 -62.04 -26.39
N ASN A 512 42.57 -62.09 -25.05
CA ASN A 512 43.10 -63.23 -24.29
C ASN A 512 42.32 -64.52 -24.58
N SER A 513 40.99 -64.43 -24.68
CA SER A 513 40.14 -65.56 -25.04
C SER A 513 40.46 -66.09 -26.44
N ALA A 514 40.60 -65.20 -27.43
CA ALA A 514 40.95 -65.57 -28.81
C ALA A 514 42.32 -66.26 -28.90
N ILE A 515 43.34 -65.76 -28.19
CA ILE A 515 44.67 -66.38 -28.10
C ILE A 515 44.56 -67.77 -27.48
N ASN A 516 43.89 -67.89 -26.33
CA ASN A 516 43.71 -69.16 -25.64
C ASN A 516 42.95 -70.22 -26.45
N GLN A 517 42.11 -69.81 -27.41
CA GLN A 517 41.34 -70.70 -28.29
C GLN A 517 42.00 -70.99 -29.65
N SER A 518 43.08 -70.30 -30.02
CA SER A 518 43.67 -70.42 -31.36
C SER A 518 45.13 -70.88 -31.35
N LEU A 519 45.86 -70.56 -30.29
CA LEU A 519 47.29 -70.79 -30.19
C LEU A 519 47.60 -71.77 -29.08
N VAL A 520 48.71 -72.47 -29.20
CA VAL A 520 49.25 -73.31 -28.13
C VAL A 520 49.93 -72.38 -27.14
N SER A 521 49.50 -72.34 -25.89
CA SER A 521 50.13 -71.44 -24.92
C SER A 521 50.30 -72.07 -23.54
N CYS A 522 51.47 -71.85 -22.94
CA CYS A 522 51.70 -72.14 -21.55
C CYS A 522 52.48 -71.02 -20.87
N SER A 523 52.29 -70.89 -19.57
CA SER A 523 53.05 -69.99 -18.71
C SER A 523 54.01 -70.79 -17.85
N LEU A 524 55.20 -70.25 -17.69
CA LEU A 524 56.33 -70.87 -17.01
C LEU A 524 56.85 -69.91 -15.94
N ASN A 525 57.41 -70.44 -14.84
CA ASN A 525 58.18 -69.63 -13.89
C ASN A 525 59.64 -69.47 -14.37
N GLU A 526 60.45 -68.77 -13.58
CA GLU A 526 61.88 -68.53 -13.87
C GLU A 526 62.70 -69.83 -13.98
N ASP A 527 62.30 -70.87 -13.22
CA ASP A 527 62.96 -72.18 -13.22
C ASP A 527 62.55 -73.07 -14.41
N GLY A 528 61.57 -72.65 -15.23
CA GLY A 528 61.06 -73.45 -16.36
C GLY A 528 59.94 -74.42 -16.01
N VAL A 529 59.36 -74.29 -14.82
CA VAL A 529 58.20 -75.07 -14.35
C VAL A 529 56.92 -74.49 -14.94
N ILE A 530 56.05 -75.36 -15.45
CA ILE A 530 54.75 -74.97 -16.02
C ILE A 530 53.82 -74.50 -14.91
N LEU A 531 53.39 -73.23 -14.99
CA LEU A 531 52.42 -72.59 -14.08
C LEU A 531 50.97 -72.81 -14.52
N GLY A 532 50.75 -72.97 -15.82
CA GLY A 532 49.43 -73.18 -16.40
C GLY A 532 49.48 -73.18 -17.92
N ALA A 533 48.68 -74.03 -18.55
CA ALA A 533 48.65 -74.21 -19.99
C ALA A 533 47.21 -74.19 -20.51
N ASN A 534 46.97 -73.64 -21.70
CA ASN A 534 45.64 -73.64 -22.29
C ASN A 534 45.23 -75.03 -22.78
N ILE A 535 43.93 -75.22 -23.04
CA ILE A 535 43.39 -76.52 -23.45
C ILE A 535 44.05 -77.08 -24.71
N ILE A 536 44.48 -76.22 -25.64
CA ILE A 536 45.15 -76.63 -26.88
C ILE A 536 46.52 -77.23 -26.59
N PHE A 537 47.29 -76.65 -25.66
CA PHE A 537 48.57 -77.21 -25.21
C PHE A 537 48.36 -78.58 -24.53
N GLN A 538 47.32 -78.69 -23.70
CA GLN A 538 46.93 -79.92 -23.00
C GLN A 538 46.56 -81.05 -23.99
N ASP A 539 45.64 -80.77 -24.91
CA ASP A 539 45.16 -81.72 -25.93
C ASP A 539 46.28 -82.15 -26.88
N MET A 540 47.15 -81.22 -27.30
CA MET A 540 48.24 -81.52 -28.23
C MET A 540 49.20 -82.57 -27.67
N LEU A 541 49.58 -82.42 -26.39
CA LEU A 541 50.53 -83.30 -25.71
C LEU A 541 49.84 -84.49 -25.00
N GLY A 542 48.51 -84.52 -24.93
CA GLY A 542 47.73 -85.61 -24.34
C GLY A 542 47.82 -85.69 -22.82
N TYR A 543 47.96 -84.55 -22.14
CA TYR A 543 47.99 -84.44 -20.69
C TYR A 543 46.83 -83.61 -20.17
N ASP A 544 46.27 -83.97 -19.01
CA ASP A 544 45.33 -83.12 -18.27
C ASP A 544 46.07 -81.98 -17.55
N ALA A 545 45.39 -80.83 -17.37
CA ALA A 545 45.91 -79.63 -16.69
C ALA A 545 46.68 -79.94 -15.38
N GLN A 546 46.08 -80.76 -14.52
CA GLN A 546 46.59 -81.06 -13.17
C GLN A 546 47.88 -81.89 -13.16
N LEU A 547 48.19 -82.56 -14.27
CA LEU A 547 49.42 -83.34 -14.45
C LEU A 547 50.53 -82.55 -15.14
N LEU A 548 50.19 -81.46 -15.86
CA LEU A 548 51.15 -80.57 -16.52
C LEU A 548 51.66 -79.47 -15.59
N GLU A 549 50.77 -78.90 -14.78
CA GLU A 549 51.15 -77.87 -13.81
C GLU A 549 52.13 -78.44 -12.78
N GLY A 550 53.24 -77.73 -12.56
CA GLY A 550 54.33 -78.18 -11.69
C GLY A 550 55.36 -79.09 -12.36
N THR A 551 55.17 -79.48 -13.61
CA THR A 551 56.20 -80.22 -14.38
C THR A 551 57.23 -79.27 -14.99
N MET A 552 58.47 -79.74 -15.09
CA MET A 552 59.54 -79.01 -15.78
C MET A 552 59.32 -79.10 -17.29
N PHE A 553 59.20 -77.95 -17.98
CA PHE A 553 58.95 -77.90 -19.42
C PHE A 553 60.03 -78.63 -20.24
N GLU A 554 61.29 -78.55 -19.79
CA GLU A 554 62.44 -79.24 -20.41
C GLU A 554 62.25 -80.76 -20.52
N ASN A 555 61.47 -81.39 -19.63
CA ASN A 555 61.20 -82.83 -19.69
C ASN A 555 60.40 -83.23 -20.94
N LEU A 556 59.66 -82.27 -21.53
CA LEU A 556 58.88 -82.49 -22.74
C LEU A 556 59.75 -82.41 -24.00
N ILE A 557 60.99 -81.93 -23.92
CA ILE A 557 61.87 -81.74 -25.08
C ILE A 557 62.66 -83.02 -25.36
N ASP A 558 62.89 -83.31 -26.65
CA ASP A 558 63.78 -84.38 -27.12
C ASP A 558 65.12 -84.36 -26.37
N GLU A 559 65.54 -85.51 -25.83
CA GLU A 559 66.79 -85.64 -25.08
C GLU A 559 68.01 -85.13 -25.85
N ASN A 560 68.01 -85.26 -27.18
CA ASN A 560 69.11 -84.79 -28.02
C ASN A 560 69.14 -83.25 -28.16
N GLU A 561 68.02 -82.57 -27.97
CA GLU A 561 67.86 -81.12 -28.18
C GLU A 561 67.90 -80.32 -26.86
N ARG A 562 67.83 -80.97 -25.70
CA ARG A 562 67.90 -80.31 -24.36
C ARG A 562 69.09 -79.37 -24.17
N PRO A 563 70.35 -79.72 -24.57
CA PRO A 563 71.49 -78.80 -24.39
C PRO A 563 71.36 -77.50 -25.19
N GLU A 564 70.67 -77.54 -26.33
CA GLU A 564 70.39 -76.35 -27.15
C GLU A 564 69.25 -75.53 -26.54
N PHE A 565 68.22 -76.20 -26.05
CA PHE A 565 67.14 -75.55 -25.32
C PHE A 565 67.63 -74.81 -24.06
N GLN A 566 68.55 -75.37 -23.28
CA GLN A 566 69.08 -74.69 -22.09
C GLN A 566 69.79 -73.36 -22.43
N LYS A 567 70.51 -73.30 -23.56
CA LYS A 567 71.12 -72.04 -24.04
C LYS A 567 70.06 -71.02 -24.43
N LEU A 568 68.98 -71.49 -25.06
CA LEU A 568 67.84 -70.68 -25.41
C LEU A 568 67.16 -70.13 -24.14
N TRP A 569 66.92 -70.98 -23.15
CA TRP A 569 66.29 -70.62 -21.88
C TRP A 569 67.04 -69.51 -21.13
N GLN A 570 68.38 -69.58 -21.09
CA GLN A 570 69.20 -68.50 -20.50
C GLN A 570 69.03 -67.16 -21.22
N SER A 571 68.84 -67.16 -22.53
CA SER A 571 68.58 -65.94 -23.27
C SER A 571 67.18 -65.38 -22.99
N VAL A 572 66.18 -66.23 -22.74
CA VAL A 572 64.84 -65.80 -22.30
C VAL A 572 64.88 -65.14 -20.93
N LEU A 573 65.60 -65.74 -19.96
CA LEU A 573 65.76 -65.16 -18.63
C LEU A 573 66.46 -63.80 -18.64
N ASN A 574 67.34 -63.56 -19.61
CA ASN A 574 67.99 -62.26 -19.83
C ASN A 574 67.08 -61.21 -20.50
N GLY A 575 65.79 -61.50 -20.68
CA GLY A 575 64.80 -60.54 -21.19
C GLY A 575 64.47 -60.68 -22.69
N ASN A 576 65.09 -61.61 -23.42
CA ASN A 576 64.88 -61.72 -24.86
C ASN A 576 63.70 -62.66 -25.19
N SER A 577 62.79 -62.19 -26.03
CA SER A 577 61.80 -63.06 -26.68
C SER A 577 62.46 -63.89 -27.78
N ILE A 578 62.30 -65.21 -27.72
CA ILE A 578 62.93 -66.12 -28.67
C ILE A 578 61.88 -66.90 -29.43
N ASN A 579 61.95 -66.86 -30.76
CA ASN A 579 61.13 -67.67 -31.65
C ASN A 579 61.95 -68.89 -32.09
N THR A 580 61.44 -70.09 -31.81
CA THR A 580 62.12 -71.34 -32.11
C THR A 580 61.11 -72.44 -32.46
N THR A 581 61.58 -73.46 -33.19
CA THR A 581 60.83 -74.72 -33.27
C THR A 581 61.26 -75.59 -32.10
N LEU A 582 60.28 -76.08 -31.34
CA LEU A 582 60.49 -77.02 -30.24
C LEU A 582 59.99 -78.40 -30.69
N HIS A 583 60.85 -79.39 -30.51
CA HIS A 583 60.47 -80.79 -30.69
C HIS A 583 60.07 -81.38 -29.34
N LEU A 584 58.76 -81.60 -29.16
CA LEU A 584 58.18 -82.06 -27.91
C LEU A 584 57.64 -83.49 -27.99
N PHE A 585 57.72 -84.18 -26.86
CA PHE A 585 57.12 -85.50 -26.63
C PHE A 585 56.02 -85.42 -25.59
N GLY A 586 54.80 -85.73 -26.02
CA GLY A 586 53.64 -85.86 -25.17
C GLY A 586 53.54 -87.22 -24.47
N LYS A 587 52.44 -87.41 -23.72
CA LYS A 587 52.11 -88.68 -23.09
C LYS A 587 52.02 -89.79 -24.14
N ASN A 588 52.49 -90.99 -23.82
CA ASN A 588 52.59 -92.13 -24.75
C ASN A 588 53.55 -91.90 -25.95
N ASN A 589 54.58 -91.05 -25.77
CA ASN A 589 55.60 -90.78 -26.77
C ASN A 589 55.05 -90.14 -28.06
N ILE A 590 54.01 -89.32 -27.91
CA ILE A 590 53.39 -88.59 -29.02
C ILE A 590 54.34 -87.47 -29.45
N GLU A 591 54.92 -87.62 -30.64
CA GLU A 591 55.83 -86.64 -31.24
C GLU A 591 55.08 -85.40 -31.74
N ARG A 592 55.54 -84.21 -31.36
CA ARG A 592 54.99 -82.91 -31.74
C ARG A 592 56.07 -81.90 -32.06
N TYR A 593 55.86 -81.10 -33.10
CA TYR A 593 56.71 -79.95 -33.43
C TYR A 593 55.91 -78.66 -33.24
N ILE A 594 56.40 -77.77 -32.39
CA ILE A 594 55.75 -76.49 -32.11
C ILE A 594 56.65 -75.36 -32.56
N LEU A 595 56.16 -74.49 -33.44
CA LEU A 595 56.80 -73.20 -33.68
C LEU A 595 56.34 -72.24 -32.58
N ALA A 596 57.20 -71.99 -31.60
CA ALA A 596 56.86 -71.26 -30.39
C ALA A 596 57.73 -70.01 -30.21
N THR A 597 57.10 -68.95 -29.72
CA THR A 597 57.79 -67.79 -29.15
C THR A 597 57.72 -67.87 -27.63
N ILE A 598 58.88 -67.81 -26.99
CA ILE A 598 59.03 -67.80 -25.53
C ILE A 598 59.46 -66.40 -25.11
N SER A 599 58.64 -65.72 -24.29
CA SER A 599 58.83 -64.32 -23.91
C SER A 599 58.69 -64.09 -22.41
N PRO A 600 59.61 -63.37 -21.75
CA PRO A 600 59.46 -62.96 -20.36
C PRO A 600 58.47 -61.79 -20.22
N GLY A 601 57.58 -61.85 -19.22
CA GLY A 601 56.65 -60.78 -18.89
C GLY A 601 57.02 -60.10 -17.58
N PHE A 602 57.22 -58.78 -17.60
CA PHE A 602 57.66 -57.97 -16.46
C PHE A 602 56.55 -57.08 -15.88
N ASP A 603 56.65 -56.72 -14.61
CA ASP A 603 55.81 -55.70 -13.98
C ASP A 603 56.31 -54.27 -14.27
N SER A 604 55.60 -53.25 -13.75
CA SER A 604 55.96 -51.84 -13.92
C SER A 604 57.28 -51.44 -13.24
N MET A 605 57.83 -52.29 -12.36
CA MET A 605 59.12 -52.09 -11.69
C MET A 605 60.25 -52.88 -12.37
N GLY A 606 59.94 -53.64 -13.43
CA GLY A 606 60.91 -54.44 -14.19
C GLY A 606 61.20 -55.82 -13.59
N ILE A 607 60.38 -56.30 -12.65
CA ILE A 607 60.51 -57.63 -12.05
C ILE A 607 59.79 -58.65 -12.93
N LEU A 608 60.43 -59.79 -13.20
CA LEU A 608 59.85 -60.88 -13.99
C LEU A 608 58.66 -61.48 -13.24
N ILE A 609 57.47 -61.45 -13.86
CA ILE A 609 56.24 -62.03 -13.30
C ILE A 609 56.11 -63.50 -13.72
N LYS A 610 56.29 -63.78 -15.01
CA LYS A 610 56.18 -65.11 -15.62
C LYS A 610 56.75 -65.10 -17.03
N ILE A 611 57.12 -66.27 -17.55
CA ILE A 611 57.51 -66.46 -18.94
C ILE A 611 56.32 -67.06 -19.70
N LEU A 612 56.00 -66.50 -20.86
CA LEU A 612 54.88 -66.92 -21.69
C LEU A 612 55.41 -67.58 -22.96
N LEU A 613 54.99 -68.82 -23.19
CA LEU A 613 55.22 -69.55 -24.42
C LEU A 613 53.93 -69.54 -25.22
N ILE A 614 53.98 -69.05 -26.46
CA ILE A 614 52.85 -69.08 -27.41
C ILE A 614 53.36 -69.60 -28.75
N GLY A 615 52.66 -70.54 -29.36
CA GLY A 615 53.07 -71.13 -30.63
C GLY A 615 51.96 -71.83 -31.40
N HIS A 616 52.35 -72.44 -32.51
CA HIS A 616 51.50 -73.28 -33.35
C HIS A 616 52.07 -74.69 -33.44
N ASP A 617 51.20 -75.68 -33.40
CA ASP A 617 51.56 -77.05 -33.81
C ASP A 617 51.82 -77.07 -35.32
N ILE A 618 53.05 -77.37 -35.71
CA ILE A 618 53.50 -77.50 -37.10
C ILE A 618 53.86 -78.95 -37.44
N THR A 619 53.43 -79.94 -36.63
CA THR A 619 53.81 -81.34 -36.77
C THR A 619 53.52 -81.89 -38.16
N GLU A 620 52.30 -81.67 -38.70
CA GLU A 620 51.93 -82.14 -40.03
C GLU A 620 52.74 -81.46 -41.14
N THR A 621 52.96 -80.15 -41.02
CA THR A 621 53.82 -79.38 -41.93
C THR A 621 55.25 -79.91 -41.93
N LYS A 622 55.79 -80.24 -40.75
CA LYS A 622 57.17 -80.75 -40.62
C LYS A 622 57.30 -82.17 -41.18
N LYS A 623 56.30 -83.05 -40.97
CA LYS A 623 56.25 -84.38 -41.60
C LYS A 623 56.20 -84.29 -43.13
N LEU A 624 55.38 -83.39 -43.68
CA LEU A 624 55.29 -83.12 -45.11
C LEU A 624 56.64 -82.66 -45.68
N GLU A 625 57.31 -81.70 -45.03
CA GLU A 625 58.62 -81.20 -45.45
C GLU A 625 59.67 -82.34 -45.54
N LEU A 626 59.73 -83.20 -44.52
CA LEU A 626 60.63 -84.35 -44.49
C LEU A 626 60.31 -85.38 -45.59
N MET A 627 59.04 -85.57 -45.94
CA MET A 627 58.63 -86.42 -47.07
C MET A 627 59.01 -85.80 -48.41
N THR A 628 58.78 -84.50 -48.61
CA THR A 628 59.10 -83.79 -49.86
C THR A 628 60.61 -83.78 -50.11
N GLN A 629 61.45 -83.60 -49.07
CA GLN A 629 62.90 -83.68 -49.22
C GLN A 629 63.37 -85.08 -49.68
N LYS A 630 62.74 -86.16 -49.21
CA LYS A 630 63.02 -87.51 -49.70
C LYS A 630 62.65 -87.67 -51.17
N GLN A 631 61.50 -87.14 -51.60
CA GLN A 631 61.06 -87.18 -53.00
C GLN A 631 61.95 -86.33 -53.94
N ALA A 632 62.38 -85.14 -53.49
CA ALA A 632 63.23 -84.25 -54.30
C ALA A 632 64.57 -84.91 -54.70
N LYS A 633 65.19 -85.68 -53.78
CA LYS A 633 66.42 -86.45 -54.07
C LYS A 633 66.22 -87.54 -55.13
N GLU A 634 65.02 -88.07 -55.28
CA GLU A 634 64.70 -89.10 -56.27
C GLU A 634 64.45 -88.49 -57.67
N ILE A 635 63.81 -87.32 -57.72
CA ILE A 635 63.55 -86.58 -58.96
C ILE A 635 64.86 -86.07 -59.59
N GLU A 636 65.82 -85.60 -58.79
CA GLU A 636 67.10 -85.09 -59.28
C GLU A 636 67.90 -86.16 -60.06
N LYS A 637 67.80 -87.43 -59.64
CA LYS A 637 68.43 -88.56 -60.31
C LYS A 637 67.81 -88.83 -61.69
N ASN A 638 66.51 -88.61 -61.85
CA ASN A 638 65.79 -88.80 -63.12
C ASN A 638 66.05 -87.66 -64.12
N ILE A 639 66.21 -86.42 -63.66
CA ILE A 639 66.48 -85.25 -64.51
C ILE A 639 67.83 -85.37 -65.24
N LEU A 640 68.84 -85.97 -64.62
CA LEU A 640 70.17 -86.14 -65.21
C LEU A 640 70.17 -87.09 -66.42
N GLN A 641 69.23 -88.05 -66.47
CA GLN A 641 69.12 -89.02 -67.55
C GLN A 641 68.46 -88.40 -68.80
N ILE A 642 67.44 -87.57 -68.61
CA ILE A 642 66.68 -86.93 -69.71
C ILE A 642 67.52 -85.88 -70.47
N LYS A 643 68.42 -85.16 -69.78
CA LYS A 643 69.27 -84.15 -70.43
C LYS A 643 70.23 -84.72 -71.49
N LYS A 644 70.72 -85.95 -71.32
CA LYS A 644 71.65 -86.58 -72.28
C LYS A 644 70.99 -86.98 -73.60
N GLU A 645 69.69 -87.27 -73.61
CA GLU A 645 68.97 -87.66 -74.83
C GLU A 645 68.57 -86.47 -75.71
N GLN A 646 68.39 -85.28 -75.12
CA GLN A 646 68.02 -84.06 -75.87
C GLN A 646 69.17 -83.43 -76.67
N GLU A 647 70.44 -83.60 -76.27
CA GLU A 647 71.58 -83.04 -77.02
C GLU A 647 71.84 -83.76 -78.36
N ILE A 648 71.53 -85.07 -78.44
CA ILE A 648 71.80 -85.88 -79.64
C ILE A 648 70.78 -85.60 -80.76
N SER A 649 69.54 -85.25 -80.43
CA SER A 649 68.50 -84.97 -81.42
C SER A 649 68.67 -83.61 -82.11
N ALA A 650 69.13 -82.59 -81.38
CA ALA A 650 69.36 -81.24 -81.92
C ALA A 650 70.47 -81.22 -83.00
N LEU A 651 71.48 -82.07 -82.88
CA LEU A 651 72.61 -82.11 -83.82
C LEU A 651 72.20 -82.64 -85.21
N ARG A 652 71.31 -83.65 -85.28
CA ARG A 652 70.84 -84.26 -86.54
C ARG A 652 69.97 -83.32 -87.38
N GLN A 653 69.20 -82.45 -86.74
CA GLN A 653 68.28 -81.54 -87.44
C GLN A 653 69.05 -80.46 -88.22
N LYS A 654 70.12 -79.92 -87.63
CA LYS A 654 70.98 -78.89 -88.25
C LYS A 654 71.74 -79.38 -89.49
N GLU A 655 72.12 -80.65 -89.51
CA GLU A 655 72.84 -81.25 -90.63
C GLU A 655 71.94 -81.43 -91.87
N THR A 656 70.68 -81.79 -91.66
CA THR A 656 69.70 -82.02 -92.74
C THR A 656 69.33 -80.73 -93.48
N GLU A 657 69.16 -79.61 -92.77
CA GLU A 657 68.84 -78.31 -93.37
C GLU A 657 69.96 -77.77 -94.29
N THR A 658 71.22 -78.04 -93.92
CA THR A 658 72.39 -77.58 -94.69
C THR A 658 72.46 -78.26 -96.07
N LEU A 659 72.15 -79.56 -96.12
CA LEU A 659 72.15 -80.34 -97.36
C LEU A 659 71.06 -79.89 -98.35
N LEU A 660 69.85 -79.62 -97.88
CA LEU A 660 68.74 -79.18 -98.75
C LEU A 660 69.03 -77.85 -99.45
N LYS A 661 69.65 -76.91 -98.73
CA LYS A 661 70.01 -75.59 -99.29
C LYS A 661 71.03 -75.68 -100.43
N ALA A 662 71.96 -76.63 -100.38
CA ALA A 662 72.95 -76.84 -101.43
C ALA A 662 72.32 -77.39 -102.72
N LEU A 663 71.31 -78.26 -102.61
CA LEU A 663 70.57 -78.80 -103.76
C LEU A 663 69.71 -77.73 -104.45
N ASP A 664 69.04 -76.87 -103.65
CA ASP A 664 68.15 -75.82 -104.17
C ASP A 664 68.86 -74.78 -105.04
N GLN A 665 70.17 -74.55 -104.84
CA GLN A 665 70.94 -73.59 -105.62
C GLN A 665 71.51 -74.14 -106.93
N ASN A 666 71.83 -75.43 -106.98
CA ASN A 666 72.66 -76.00 -108.06
C ASN A 666 71.90 -76.89 -109.04
N CYS A 667 70.79 -77.49 -108.62
CA CYS A 667 69.98 -78.37 -109.46
C CYS A 667 68.64 -77.72 -109.73
N LEU A 668 67.97 -78.04 -110.84
CA LEU A 668 66.55 -77.74 -111.00
C LEU A 668 65.78 -78.71 -110.10
N VAL A 669 64.99 -78.22 -109.16
CA VAL A 669 64.21 -79.06 -108.25
C VAL A 669 62.74 -78.74 -108.43
N THR A 670 61.97 -79.77 -108.77
CA THR A 670 60.54 -79.65 -109.04
C THR A 670 59.81 -80.73 -108.26
N ILE A 671 58.86 -80.35 -107.40
CA ILE A 671 57.99 -81.29 -106.70
C ILE A 671 56.64 -81.29 -107.39
N ILE A 672 56.17 -82.47 -107.71
CA ILE A 672 54.94 -82.71 -108.45
C ILE A 672 54.07 -83.60 -107.58
N GLU A 673 52.84 -83.16 -107.35
CA GLU A 673 51.85 -83.96 -106.66
C GLU A 673 51.44 -85.16 -107.52
N PRO A 674 50.89 -86.23 -106.91
CA PRO A 674 50.52 -87.45 -107.64
C PRO A 674 49.53 -87.22 -108.79
N ASP A 675 48.71 -86.17 -108.76
CA ASP A 675 47.77 -85.81 -109.83
C ASP A 675 48.44 -85.10 -111.02
N GLY A 676 49.72 -84.73 -110.89
CA GLY A 676 50.51 -84.06 -111.91
C GLY A 676 50.65 -82.55 -111.70
N LEU A 677 50.06 -82.00 -110.63
CA LEU A 677 50.22 -80.60 -110.28
C LEU A 677 51.65 -80.33 -109.81
N ILE A 678 52.33 -79.37 -110.43
CA ILE A 678 53.65 -78.93 -109.98
C ILE A 678 53.46 -78.04 -108.75
N SER A 679 53.72 -78.57 -107.56
CA SER A 679 53.51 -77.84 -106.29
C SER A 679 54.71 -77.01 -105.86
N TYR A 680 55.91 -77.36 -106.31
CA TYR A 680 57.10 -76.56 -106.06
C TYR A 680 58.03 -76.57 -107.26
N ILE A 681 58.57 -75.41 -107.60
CA ILE A 681 59.81 -75.31 -108.38
C ILE A 681 60.79 -74.38 -107.68
N ASN A 682 62.07 -74.74 -107.69
CA ASN A 682 63.10 -73.84 -107.21
C ASN A 682 63.43 -72.74 -108.23
N ASN A 683 64.16 -71.72 -107.78
CA ASN A 683 64.54 -70.59 -108.63
C ASN A 683 65.42 -71.01 -109.82
N LYS A 684 66.16 -72.12 -109.69
CA LYS A 684 67.00 -72.62 -110.78
C LYS A 684 66.18 -73.07 -112.00
N ASN A 685 64.96 -73.61 -111.78
CA ASN A 685 64.03 -73.88 -112.88
C ASN A 685 63.69 -72.61 -113.67
N VAL A 686 63.41 -71.51 -112.98
CA VAL A 686 63.07 -70.22 -113.61
C VAL A 686 64.24 -69.70 -114.44
N GLU A 687 65.45 -69.78 -113.89
CA GLU A 687 66.67 -69.34 -114.57
C GLU A 687 66.95 -70.13 -115.86
N VAL A 688 66.78 -71.46 -115.81
CA VAL A 688 67.17 -72.34 -116.92
C VAL A 688 66.06 -72.51 -117.95
N LEU A 689 64.80 -72.66 -117.51
CA LEU A 689 63.66 -72.84 -118.41
C LEU A 689 63.12 -71.51 -118.96
N GLY A 690 63.42 -70.38 -118.30
CA GLY A 690 63.11 -69.03 -118.76
C GLY A 690 61.66 -68.57 -118.56
N ASP A 691 60.76 -69.47 -118.17
CA ASP A 691 59.40 -69.12 -117.77
C ASP A 691 59.36 -68.70 -116.30
N LYS A 692 58.54 -67.70 -115.98
CA LYS A 692 58.37 -67.21 -114.60
C LYS A 692 57.80 -68.32 -113.70
N LYS A 693 58.26 -68.36 -112.44
CA LYS A 693 57.83 -69.35 -111.44
C LYS A 693 56.31 -69.52 -111.38
N GLU A 694 55.59 -68.42 -111.32
CA GLU A 694 54.11 -68.34 -111.24
C GLU A 694 53.38 -68.93 -112.45
N VAL A 695 54.06 -69.08 -113.58
CA VAL A 695 53.48 -69.64 -114.81
C VAL A 695 53.61 -71.17 -114.83
N ILE A 696 54.62 -71.73 -114.16
CA ILE A 696 54.90 -73.17 -114.09
C ILE A 696 54.33 -73.79 -112.80
N GLU A 697 54.56 -73.15 -111.66
CA GLU A 697 54.07 -73.60 -110.36
C GLU A 697 52.54 -73.51 -110.33
N ASN A 698 51.89 -74.51 -109.75
CA ASN A 698 50.45 -74.73 -109.78
C ASN A 698 49.85 -74.97 -111.19
N ARG A 699 50.66 -75.40 -112.17
CA ARG A 699 50.17 -75.99 -113.40
C ARG A 699 50.36 -77.50 -113.39
N TYR A 700 49.53 -78.20 -114.15
CA TYR A 700 49.74 -79.62 -114.38
C TYR A 700 50.86 -79.81 -115.39
N LEU A 701 51.81 -80.71 -115.09
CA LEU A 701 52.98 -80.96 -115.93
C LEU A 701 52.58 -81.26 -117.39
N GLN A 702 51.48 -82.00 -117.59
CA GLN A 702 50.97 -82.35 -118.91
C GLN A 702 50.59 -81.12 -119.78
N ASP A 703 50.24 -79.99 -119.16
CA ASP A 703 49.77 -78.80 -119.87
C ASP A 703 50.92 -77.94 -120.40
N ILE A 704 52.11 -78.11 -119.82
CA ILE A 704 53.30 -77.32 -120.14
C ILE A 704 54.43 -78.15 -120.76
N ASP A 705 54.51 -79.45 -120.48
CA ASP A 705 55.54 -80.34 -121.02
C ASP A 705 55.42 -80.44 -122.55
N TYR A 706 56.54 -80.19 -123.23
CA TYR A 706 56.60 -80.21 -124.68
C TYR A 706 56.24 -81.58 -125.28
N THR A 707 56.68 -82.67 -124.63
CA THR A 707 56.40 -84.05 -125.06
C THR A 707 54.93 -84.37 -124.88
N ALA A 708 54.30 -83.87 -123.81
CA ALA A 708 52.85 -84.01 -123.64
C ALA A 708 52.07 -83.38 -124.81
N LYS A 709 52.47 -82.19 -125.27
CA LYS A 709 51.82 -81.49 -126.40
C LYS A 709 52.04 -82.16 -127.75
N HIS A 710 53.26 -82.58 -128.06
CA HIS A 710 53.63 -83.02 -129.42
C HIS A 710 53.67 -84.55 -129.57
N LYS A 711 53.84 -85.30 -128.48
CA LYS A 711 53.94 -86.77 -128.44
C LYS A 711 53.15 -87.38 -127.27
N PRO A 712 51.83 -87.17 -127.18
CA PRO A 712 51.03 -87.50 -125.98
C PRO A 712 51.06 -88.99 -125.59
N LYS A 713 51.24 -89.91 -126.55
CA LYS A 713 51.37 -91.36 -126.23
C LYS A 713 52.66 -91.67 -125.44
N GLU A 714 53.77 -91.00 -125.78
CA GLU A 714 55.03 -91.18 -125.06
C GLU A 714 54.92 -90.60 -123.63
N PHE A 715 54.35 -89.40 -123.51
CA PHE A 715 54.13 -88.76 -122.21
C PHE A 715 53.22 -89.60 -121.29
N LYS A 716 52.13 -90.17 -121.81
CA LYS A 716 51.22 -91.01 -121.00
C LYS A 716 51.92 -92.26 -120.44
N ARG A 717 52.85 -92.86 -121.20
CA ARG A 717 53.65 -94.00 -120.72
C ARG A 717 54.63 -93.58 -119.63
N PHE A 718 55.30 -92.45 -119.83
CA PHE A 718 56.19 -91.83 -118.83
C PHE A 718 55.43 -91.54 -117.53
N TRP A 719 54.29 -90.86 -117.60
CA TRP A 719 53.49 -90.51 -116.42
C TRP A 719 52.96 -91.75 -115.69
N SER A 720 52.47 -92.75 -116.42
CA SER A 720 52.00 -94.00 -115.81
C SER A 720 53.11 -94.79 -115.10
N ALA A 721 54.37 -94.68 -115.54
CA ALA A 721 55.48 -95.33 -114.86
C ALA A 721 55.75 -94.66 -113.51
N LEU A 722 55.74 -93.33 -113.46
CA LEU A 722 55.90 -92.57 -112.22
C LEU A 722 54.80 -92.86 -111.19
N LEU A 723 53.54 -92.94 -111.63
CA LEU A 723 52.41 -93.29 -110.76
C LEU A 723 52.52 -94.69 -110.14
N LYS A 724 53.25 -95.61 -110.78
CA LYS A 724 53.53 -96.96 -110.25
C LYS A 724 54.79 -97.01 -109.37
N GLY A 725 55.35 -95.86 -109.00
CA GLY A 725 56.56 -95.77 -108.19
C GLY A 725 57.86 -96.00 -108.96
N GLN A 726 57.84 -96.03 -110.30
CA GLN A 726 59.05 -96.24 -111.10
C GLN A 726 59.72 -94.92 -111.46
N LYS A 727 61.02 -94.78 -111.16
CA LYS A 727 61.81 -93.58 -111.51
C LYS A 727 61.93 -93.43 -113.02
N GLN A 728 61.97 -92.20 -113.52
CA GLN A 728 62.11 -91.90 -114.95
C GLN A 728 63.12 -90.78 -115.20
N THR A 729 63.92 -90.91 -116.26
CA THR A 729 64.91 -89.91 -116.68
C THR A 729 64.64 -89.47 -118.11
N ARG A 730 64.77 -88.16 -118.38
CA ARG A 730 64.57 -87.60 -119.71
C ARG A 730 65.62 -86.52 -120.01
N GLU A 731 66.06 -86.44 -121.27
CA GLU A 731 66.89 -85.36 -121.79
C GLU A 731 66.18 -84.69 -122.96
N PHE A 732 66.14 -83.36 -122.94
CA PHE A 732 65.57 -82.59 -124.04
C PHE A 732 66.25 -81.23 -124.16
N SER A 733 66.17 -80.65 -125.36
CA SER A 733 66.51 -79.25 -125.57
C SER A 733 65.25 -78.41 -125.72
N LEU A 734 65.33 -77.18 -125.23
CA LEU A 734 64.33 -76.15 -125.43
C LEU A 734 65.00 -74.85 -125.86
N LYS A 735 64.27 -74.02 -126.63
CA LYS A 735 64.74 -72.69 -127.01
C LYS A 735 64.18 -71.67 -126.03
N VAL A 736 65.06 -71.00 -125.29
CA VAL A 736 64.75 -69.92 -124.34
C VAL A 736 65.33 -68.63 -124.91
N GLY A 737 64.45 -67.72 -125.33
CA GLY A 737 64.84 -66.53 -126.10
C GLY A 737 65.57 -66.92 -127.40
N ASP A 738 66.76 -66.38 -127.61
CA ASP A 738 67.61 -66.73 -128.77
C ASP A 738 68.55 -67.92 -128.51
N THR A 739 68.58 -68.46 -127.29
CA THR A 739 69.50 -69.55 -126.89
C THR A 739 68.78 -70.90 -126.79
N VAL A 740 69.44 -71.97 -127.25
CA VAL A 740 68.97 -73.35 -127.05
C VAL A 740 69.66 -73.92 -125.81
N ARG A 741 68.87 -74.37 -124.84
CA ARG A 741 69.29 -74.99 -123.58
C ARG A 741 69.01 -76.49 -123.60
N TRP A 742 69.91 -77.29 -123.05
CA TRP A 742 69.73 -78.73 -122.85
C TRP A 742 69.57 -79.06 -121.37
N VAL A 743 68.52 -79.80 -121.01
CA VAL A 743 68.23 -80.18 -119.63
C VAL A 743 68.07 -81.69 -119.54
N GLN A 744 68.71 -82.30 -118.53
CA GLN A 744 68.48 -83.68 -118.12
C GLN A 744 67.68 -83.69 -116.82
N GLU A 745 66.57 -84.40 -116.77
CA GLU A 745 65.66 -84.43 -115.63
C GLU A 745 65.44 -85.85 -115.11
N ASN A 746 65.46 -86.01 -113.79
CA ASN A 746 65.27 -87.28 -113.07
C ASN A 746 64.07 -87.20 -112.12
N TYR A 747 62.98 -87.85 -112.49
CA TYR A 747 61.73 -87.90 -111.73
C TYR A 747 61.71 -89.13 -110.82
N THR A 748 61.62 -88.90 -109.50
CA THR A 748 61.64 -89.92 -108.46
C THR A 748 60.35 -89.86 -107.62
N PRO A 749 59.46 -90.87 -107.71
CA PRO A 749 58.30 -91.00 -106.84
C PRO A 749 58.70 -91.37 -105.40
N ILE A 750 58.11 -90.70 -104.42
CA ILE A 750 58.25 -90.91 -102.97
C ILE A 750 56.95 -91.55 -102.46
N ILE A 751 57.08 -92.64 -101.72
CA ILE A 751 55.95 -93.44 -101.22
C ILE A 751 55.87 -93.27 -99.69
N ASP A 752 54.67 -93.12 -99.14
CA ASP A 752 54.46 -93.01 -97.69
C ASP A 752 54.49 -94.38 -96.97
N GLN A 753 54.34 -94.39 -95.63
CA GLN A 753 54.34 -95.62 -94.82
C GLN A 753 53.18 -96.57 -95.14
N ASN A 754 52.15 -96.09 -95.83
CA ASN A 754 50.98 -96.87 -96.24
C ASN A 754 51.09 -97.40 -97.68
N GLY A 755 52.22 -97.16 -98.36
CA GLY A 755 52.48 -97.66 -99.70
C GLY A 755 51.90 -96.81 -100.83
N ASN A 756 51.30 -95.65 -100.53
CA ASN A 756 50.71 -94.77 -101.55
C ASN A 756 51.75 -93.77 -102.06
N LEU A 757 51.65 -93.41 -103.35
CA LEU A 757 52.49 -92.35 -103.91
C LEU A 757 52.17 -91.05 -103.19
N TYR A 758 53.15 -90.55 -102.45
CA TYR A 758 53.06 -89.33 -101.68
C TYR A 758 53.33 -88.11 -102.57
N LYS A 759 54.49 -88.08 -103.24
CA LYS A 759 54.90 -87.01 -104.17
C LYS A 759 55.89 -87.52 -105.21
N ILE A 760 56.12 -86.78 -106.28
CA ILE A 760 57.20 -87.04 -107.24
C ILE A 760 58.19 -85.88 -107.16
N ILE A 761 59.46 -86.18 -106.86
CA ILE A 761 60.54 -85.20 -106.86
C ILE A 761 61.33 -85.35 -108.15
N ASN A 762 61.31 -84.32 -108.98
CA ASN A 762 62.18 -84.17 -110.12
C ASN A 762 63.42 -83.36 -109.74
N ILE A 763 64.59 -83.89 -110.08
CA ILE A 763 65.86 -83.17 -110.02
C ILE A 763 66.45 -83.13 -111.43
N GLY A 764 66.57 -81.93 -111.98
CA GLY A 764 67.15 -81.66 -113.28
C GLY A 764 68.51 -80.96 -113.20
N LEU A 765 69.28 -81.07 -114.28
CA LEU A 765 70.57 -80.44 -114.48
C LEU A 765 70.60 -79.74 -115.85
N ASP A 766 71.05 -78.50 -115.88
CA ASP A 766 71.39 -77.82 -117.15
C ASP A 766 72.70 -78.40 -117.66
N ILE A 767 72.63 -79.12 -118.78
CA ILE A 767 73.77 -79.78 -119.43
C ILE A 767 74.18 -79.03 -120.72
N THR A 768 73.73 -77.79 -120.91
CA THR A 768 74.00 -76.99 -122.12
C THR A 768 75.49 -76.82 -122.41
N GLU A 769 76.28 -76.44 -121.41
CA GLU A 769 77.73 -76.25 -121.59
C GLU A 769 78.42 -77.59 -121.95
N SER A 770 77.98 -78.68 -121.31
CA SER A 770 78.47 -80.03 -121.61
C SER A 770 78.17 -80.42 -123.06
N LYS A 771 76.94 -80.17 -123.53
CA LYS A 771 76.52 -80.45 -124.91
C LYS A 771 77.23 -79.57 -125.94
N GLN A 772 77.47 -78.29 -125.64
CA GLN A 772 78.25 -77.41 -126.52
C GLN A 772 79.71 -77.87 -126.64
N LYS A 773 80.33 -78.23 -125.51
CA LYS A 773 81.70 -78.81 -125.53
C LYS A 773 81.74 -80.13 -126.29
N GLU A 774 80.73 -80.98 -126.16
CA GLU A 774 80.61 -82.22 -126.93
C GLU A 774 80.52 -81.91 -128.44
N GLU A 775 79.77 -80.90 -128.83
CA GLU A 775 79.60 -80.49 -130.23
C GLU A 775 80.86 -79.81 -130.80
N GLU A 776 81.56 -78.98 -130.03
CA GLU A 776 82.87 -78.40 -130.38
C GLU A 776 83.93 -79.49 -130.52
N LEU A 777 83.97 -80.44 -129.58
CA LEU A 777 84.85 -81.59 -129.66
C LEU A 777 84.55 -82.44 -130.89
N ASN A 778 83.28 -82.69 -131.18
CA ASN A 778 82.87 -83.43 -132.38
C ASN A 778 83.26 -82.69 -133.66
N LYS A 779 83.10 -81.36 -133.74
CA LYS A 779 83.59 -80.54 -134.86
C LYS A 779 85.12 -80.56 -134.98
N ALA A 780 85.84 -80.49 -133.87
CA ALA A 780 87.30 -80.59 -133.85
C ALA A 780 87.77 -81.97 -134.33
N ILE A 781 87.10 -83.04 -133.91
CA ILE A 781 87.33 -84.42 -134.37
C ILE A 781 87.03 -84.53 -135.88
N GLU A 782 85.96 -83.91 -136.38
CA GLU A 782 85.62 -83.92 -137.81
C GLU A 782 86.64 -83.14 -138.66
N LEU A 783 87.13 -82.00 -138.18
CA LEU A 783 88.21 -81.23 -138.80
C LEU A 783 89.51 -82.04 -138.88
N LEU A 784 89.88 -82.72 -137.80
CA LEU A 784 91.01 -83.66 -137.78
C LEU A 784 90.80 -84.80 -138.79
N LYS A 785 89.60 -85.40 -138.85
CA LYS A 785 89.26 -86.44 -139.83
C LYS A 785 89.33 -85.93 -141.27
N LYS A 786 88.94 -84.67 -141.54
CA LYS A 786 89.07 -84.04 -142.86
C LYS A 786 90.52 -83.74 -143.24
N GLN A 787 91.36 -83.31 -142.30
CA GLN A 787 92.80 -83.11 -142.56
C GLN A 787 93.53 -84.41 -142.88
N ILE A 788 93.15 -85.52 -142.23
CA ILE A 788 93.72 -86.85 -142.48
C ILE A 788 93.28 -87.42 -143.85
N LYS A 789 92.17 -86.94 -144.43
CA LYS A 789 91.66 -87.43 -145.72
C LYS A 789 92.19 -86.66 -146.95
N ASN A 790 92.90 -85.54 -146.76
CA ASN A 790 93.48 -84.70 -147.83
C ASN A 790 95.03 -84.67 -147.80
N LYS A 791 95.66 -85.60 -147.09
CA LYS A 791 97.05 -86.08 -147.29
C LYS A 791 96.96 -87.57 -147.64
#